data_AF-A0A7L3B452-F1
#
_entry.id   AF-A0A7L3B452-F1
#
_cell.length_a   1.000
_cell.length_b   1.000
_cell.length_c   1.000
_cell.angle_alpha   90.00
_cell.angle_beta   90.00
_cell.angle_gamma   90.00
#
_symmetry.space_group_name_H-M   'P 1'
#
loop_
_entity.id
_entity.type
_entity.pdbx_description
1 polymer ?
#
loop_
_entity_poly.entity_id
_entity_poly.type
_entity_poly.pdbx_seq_one_letter_code
_entity_poly.pdbx_strand_id
1 'polypeptide(L)'
;SLSKLQLKTGDLDPRLFSRLRHLQKLDLSDNLLDKIPSSLTLPDLRVLNCNNNKLEDITALKQFPLLEELTYENNVYLTLNDDYKVMFLLQNLRLLNGKDITKLANHVRRVNSRKLTSKVTAHWEKFFRDQLPEKHTAEQMKSIKEKFLKSVQTNVVYGPSSLSEFTRWRVKMIAEEFLAYSLGLELNTDPEPEEKMDESEEESTESPREAAEDVGQVGDFSSYINNVTVTPSKRKRKNSKQGSGNKRSKSQASTKEEAEDVSAEPLHFLQCHSKGNSREDFKTQLWSCVFEPLLDCGARKDPIVSSSRTVATCGGESVCLIDCETGTVLKKYKVATEEFFSVAWTTLTMVISNSQKKSHNILAAAGRRGIVKLIHVAADFCYGEIKAHKKPIATVCFSPTQETHLFTASYDKRIALWDIGIPDCDYNFKASQLLLLEAFSIPLRIVLVPTCPDQYLLAGCEDSCLAWNIKLNKQQKSRPFEAIFQFPNEDGSMTTCHRVDGLAFLDDDIVVSKGSKPGCIYLWSWSRSFTTKGKGCQRTVATVILAELEWSTTDMSYLTLSTCPAKGYVFCGDENGSVWMYNLSSYTTAWSSAKGKHSDKRISPTQILKWPELRMNGEQLSEVLINNVVSDPTFTYLVVLTSVNITAIWKKS
;
A
#
# COMPACT_ATOMS: atom_id res chain seq x y z
N SER A 1 -5.57 33.86 13.18
CA SER A 1 -5.83 32.64 12.40
C SER A 1 -6.82 33.01 11.31
N LEU A 2 -6.61 32.49 10.10
CA LEU A 2 -7.47 32.62 8.92
C LEU A 2 -7.97 31.23 8.47
N SER A 3 -8.16 30.32 9.42
CA SER A 3 -8.60 28.94 9.18
C SER A 3 -10.11 28.84 8.95
N LYS A 4 -10.55 27.88 8.12
CA LYS A 4 -11.98 27.57 7.85
C LYS A 4 -12.78 28.71 7.21
N LEU A 5 -12.12 29.53 6.39
CA LEU A 5 -12.72 30.72 5.77
C LEU A 5 -13.04 30.53 4.28
N GLN A 6 -12.82 29.33 3.73
CA GLN A 6 -12.99 29.04 2.29
C GLN A 6 -12.12 29.92 1.39
N LEU A 7 -10.97 30.38 1.90
CA LEU A 7 -10.06 31.28 1.17
C LEU A 7 -9.45 30.57 -0.04
N LYS A 8 -9.38 31.29 -1.14
CA LYS A 8 -8.62 30.96 -2.34
C LYS A 8 -7.34 31.79 -2.40
N THR A 9 -6.40 31.38 -3.24
CA THR A 9 -5.10 32.06 -3.38
C THR A 9 -5.22 33.55 -3.70
N GLY A 10 -6.20 33.94 -4.51
CA GLY A 10 -6.46 35.35 -4.83
C GLY A 10 -6.91 36.20 -3.65
N ASP A 11 -7.41 35.59 -2.58
CA ASP A 11 -7.86 36.30 -1.37
C ASP A 11 -6.68 36.71 -0.47
N LEU A 12 -5.49 36.16 -0.71
CA LEU A 12 -4.25 36.51 0.00
C LEU A 12 -3.56 37.69 -0.68
N ASP A 13 -4.10 38.91 -0.54
CA ASP A 13 -3.52 40.12 -1.16
C ASP A 13 -2.10 40.42 -0.63
N PRO A 14 -1.06 40.33 -1.47
CA PRO A 14 0.33 40.61 -1.09
C PRO A 14 0.54 42.01 -0.49
N ARG A 15 -0.23 43.00 -0.94
CA ARG A 15 -0.12 44.40 -0.47
C ARG A 15 -0.62 44.58 0.96
N LEU A 16 -1.58 43.76 1.39
CA LEU A 16 -2.08 43.78 2.75
C LEU A 16 -1.16 42.99 3.68
N PHE A 17 -0.75 41.79 3.27
CA PHE A 17 0.09 40.93 4.10
C PHE A 17 1.51 41.48 4.29
N SER A 18 2.09 42.16 3.29
CA SER A 18 3.40 42.81 3.41
C SER A 18 3.48 43.92 4.48
N ARG A 19 2.33 44.40 4.97
CA ARG A 19 2.26 45.34 6.11
C ARG A 19 2.42 44.64 7.46
N LEU A 20 2.16 43.34 7.54
CA LEU A 20 2.22 42.53 8.76
C LEU A 20 3.65 42.06 9.07
N ARG A 21 4.60 43.00 9.11
CA ARG A 21 6.04 42.69 9.19
C ARG A 21 6.46 41.89 10.42
N HIS A 22 5.73 42.05 11.52
CA HIS A 22 6.00 41.38 12.81
C HIS A 22 5.18 40.11 13.04
N LEU A 23 4.43 39.65 12.03
CA LEU A 23 3.61 38.45 12.16
C LEU A 23 4.49 37.21 12.30
N GLN A 24 4.43 36.56 13.47
CA GLN A 24 5.25 35.36 13.74
C GLN A 24 4.51 34.06 13.48
N LYS A 25 3.17 34.05 13.58
CA LYS A 25 2.36 32.85 13.41
C LYS A 25 1.21 33.12 12.46
N LEU A 26 1.09 32.30 11.43
CA LEU A 26 0.01 32.36 10.45
C LEU A 26 -0.62 30.97 10.31
N ASP A 27 -1.94 30.94 10.39
CA ASP A 27 -2.73 29.72 10.25
C ASP A 27 -3.72 29.93 9.12
N LEU A 28 -3.52 29.18 8.04
CA LEU A 28 -4.28 29.14 6.79
C LEU A 28 -4.95 27.77 6.60
N SER A 29 -5.06 26.95 7.65
CA SER A 29 -5.62 25.61 7.55
C SER A 29 -7.10 25.59 7.12
N ASP A 30 -7.55 24.47 6.57
CA ASP A 30 -8.96 24.26 6.19
C ASP A 30 -9.49 25.33 5.21
N ASN A 31 -8.75 25.58 4.13
CA ASN A 31 -9.11 26.52 3.07
C ASN A 31 -9.01 25.84 1.69
N LEU A 32 -9.08 26.62 0.62
CA LEU A 32 -9.07 26.16 -0.77
C LEU A 32 -7.85 26.69 -1.54
N LEU A 33 -6.72 26.91 -0.85
CA LEU A 33 -5.50 27.44 -1.44
C LEU A 33 -4.84 26.40 -2.36
N ASP A 34 -4.53 26.79 -3.60
CA ASP A 34 -3.80 25.98 -4.58
C ASP A 34 -2.29 26.32 -4.63
N LYS A 35 -1.90 27.52 -4.19
CA LYS A 35 -0.51 27.96 -4.03
C LYS A 35 -0.40 29.06 -2.98
N ILE A 36 0.82 29.32 -2.52
CA ILE A 36 1.12 30.51 -1.73
C ILE A 36 1.62 31.62 -2.67
N PRO A 37 1.05 32.84 -2.64
CA PRO A 37 1.53 33.95 -3.47
C PRO A 37 3.01 34.23 -3.23
N SER A 38 3.80 34.42 -4.28
CA SER A 38 5.25 34.63 -4.21
C SER A 38 5.67 35.97 -3.57
N SER A 39 4.74 36.90 -3.37
CA SER A 39 4.96 38.26 -2.89
C SER A 39 4.38 38.57 -1.50
N LEU A 40 3.92 37.56 -0.76
CA LEU A 40 3.27 37.70 0.55
C LEU A 40 4.19 38.33 1.63
N THR A 41 5.51 38.24 1.46
CA THR A 41 6.59 38.90 2.21
C THR A 41 6.33 39.09 3.72
N LEU A 42 6.52 38.02 4.50
CA LEU A 42 6.38 38.03 5.96
C LEU A 42 7.73 37.70 6.63
N PRO A 43 8.56 38.72 6.95
CA PRO A 43 9.96 38.51 7.32
C PRO A 43 10.13 37.84 8.68
N ASP A 44 9.26 38.13 9.65
CA ASP A 44 9.33 37.59 11.01
C ASP A 44 8.53 36.28 11.20
N LEU A 45 7.99 35.69 10.12
CA LEU A 45 7.14 34.50 10.21
C LEU A 45 7.96 33.28 10.65
N ARG A 46 7.51 32.65 11.74
CA ARG A 46 8.15 31.47 12.37
C ARG A 46 7.30 30.21 12.28
N VAL A 47 5.98 30.34 12.34
CA VAL A 47 5.05 29.21 12.30
C VAL A 47 4.02 29.42 11.21
N LEU A 48 3.90 28.45 10.31
CA LEU A 48 2.91 28.43 9.23
C LEU A 48 2.13 27.12 9.23
N ASN A 49 0.80 27.22 9.29
CA ASN A 49 -0.10 26.09 9.11
C ASN A 49 -0.93 26.26 7.83
N CYS A 50 -0.79 25.30 6.91
CA CYS A 50 -1.48 25.21 5.63
C CYS A 50 -2.18 23.84 5.45
N ASN A 51 -2.49 23.14 6.55
CA ASN A 51 -3.18 21.85 6.51
C ASN A 51 -4.52 21.95 5.77
N ASN A 52 -4.98 20.84 5.18
CA ASN A 52 -6.29 20.74 4.54
C ASN A 52 -6.54 21.84 3.49
N ASN A 53 -5.64 21.94 2.52
CA ASN A 53 -5.75 22.84 1.36
C ASN A 53 -5.59 22.03 0.06
N LYS A 54 -5.35 22.71 -1.07
CA LYS A 54 -5.12 22.11 -2.39
C LYS A 54 -3.75 22.49 -2.97
N LEU A 55 -2.76 22.75 -2.11
CA LEU A 55 -1.45 23.23 -2.52
C LEU A 55 -0.79 22.27 -3.53
N GLU A 56 -0.37 22.83 -4.66
CA GLU A 56 0.35 22.13 -5.73
C GLU A 56 1.84 22.49 -5.76
N ASP A 57 2.18 23.70 -5.32
CA ASP A 57 3.55 24.21 -5.28
C ASP A 57 3.88 24.84 -3.93
N ILE A 58 5.00 24.41 -3.36
CA ILE A 58 5.55 24.89 -2.08
C ILE A 58 6.78 25.79 -2.26
N THR A 59 7.27 25.97 -3.49
CA THR A 59 8.55 26.66 -3.71
C THR A 59 8.48 28.15 -3.35
N ALA A 60 7.30 28.76 -3.45
CA ALA A 60 7.03 30.12 -3.01
C ALA A 60 7.28 30.34 -1.50
N LEU A 61 7.31 29.28 -0.68
CA LEU A 61 7.61 29.39 0.75
C LEU A 61 9.05 29.89 1.01
N LYS A 62 9.94 29.83 0.01
CA LYS A 62 11.32 30.37 0.10
C LYS A 62 11.37 31.84 0.55
N GLN A 63 10.28 32.58 0.37
CA GLN A 63 10.15 33.98 0.79
C GLN A 63 10.12 34.19 2.32
N PHE A 64 10.00 33.12 3.13
CA PHE A 64 9.92 33.18 4.59
C PHE A 64 11.24 32.70 5.24
N PRO A 65 12.26 33.57 5.40
CA PRO A 65 13.61 33.16 5.79
C PRO A 65 13.72 32.66 7.24
N LEU A 66 12.82 33.11 8.13
CA LEU A 66 12.82 32.78 9.56
C LEU A 66 11.85 31.66 9.94
N LEU A 67 11.25 30.97 8.94
CA LEU A 67 10.27 29.93 9.20
C LEU A 67 10.92 28.72 9.90
N GLU A 68 10.40 28.38 11.08
CA GLU A 68 10.90 27.32 11.97
C GLU A 68 9.97 26.11 12.00
N GLU A 69 8.66 26.34 11.87
CA GLU A 69 7.62 25.31 11.91
C GLU A 69 6.67 25.43 10.70
N LEU A 70 6.49 24.33 9.98
CA LEU A 70 5.60 24.24 8.83
C LEU A 70 4.71 23.01 8.94
N THR A 71 3.42 23.18 8.70
CA THR A 71 2.46 22.08 8.60
C THR A 71 1.62 22.27 7.33
N TYR A 72 1.51 21.23 6.50
CA TYR A 72 0.68 21.24 5.29
C TYR A 72 0.07 19.87 4.99
N GLU A 73 -0.23 19.10 6.02
CA GLU A 73 -0.85 17.79 5.88
C GLU A 73 -2.17 17.87 5.09
N ASN A 74 -2.53 16.78 4.42
CA ASN A 74 -3.74 16.65 3.62
C ASN A 74 -3.84 17.61 2.41
N ASN A 75 -2.72 17.98 1.82
CA ASN A 75 -2.68 18.57 0.48
C ASN A 75 -2.44 17.46 -0.56
N VAL A 76 -3.40 17.23 -1.45
CA VAL A 76 -3.48 16.02 -2.30
C VAL A 76 -2.32 15.88 -3.29
N TYR A 77 -1.76 17.00 -3.74
CA TYR A 77 -0.73 17.04 -4.78
C TYR A 77 0.70 17.03 -4.22
N LEU A 78 0.86 17.34 -2.93
CA LEU A 78 2.18 17.35 -2.30
C LEU A 78 2.66 15.93 -2.03
N THR A 79 3.93 15.70 -2.29
CA THR A 79 4.61 14.42 -2.11
C THR A 79 5.81 14.55 -1.19
N LEU A 80 6.45 13.43 -0.87
CA LEU A 80 7.72 13.43 -0.15
C LEU A 80 8.81 14.28 -0.84
N ASN A 81 8.74 14.49 -2.16
CA ASN A 81 9.68 15.37 -2.86
C ASN A 81 9.55 16.83 -2.38
N ASP A 82 8.35 17.26 -2.05
CA ASP A 82 8.06 18.62 -1.60
C ASP A 82 8.57 18.86 -0.18
N ASP A 83 8.51 17.85 0.69
CA ASP A 83 9.19 17.85 1.99
C ASP A 83 10.69 18.13 1.85
N TYR A 84 11.35 17.45 0.90
CA TYR A 84 12.78 17.65 0.65
C TYR A 84 13.09 19.01 0.01
N LYS A 85 12.21 19.52 -0.86
CA LYS A 85 12.32 20.88 -1.40
C LYS A 85 12.24 21.91 -0.29
N VAL A 86 11.27 21.84 0.63
CA VAL A 86 11.14 22.82 1.73
C VAL A 86 12.28 22.70 2.73
N MET A 87 12.77 21.50 3.02
CA MET A 87 13.97 21.30 3.84
C MET A 87 15.20 22.01 3.25
N PHE A 88 15.32 22.00 1.92
CA PHE A 88 16.40 22.69 1.22
C PHE A 88 16.18 24.21 1.16
N LEU A 89 14.99 24.66 0.80
CA LEU A 89 14.65 26.08 0.61
C LEU A 89 14.66 26.86 1.94
N LEU A 90 14.11 26.28 3.00
CA LEU A 90 13.93 26.93 4.29
C LEU A 90 15.07 26.54 5.24
N GLN A 91 16.07 27.42 5.40
CA GLN A 91 17.28 27.12 6.17
C GLN A 91 17.03 26.97 7.69
N ASN A 92 15.99 27.62 8.22
CA ASN A 92 15.68 27.61 9.65
C ASN A 92 14.59 26.59 10.05
N LEU A 93 14.03 25.85 9.08
CA LEU A 93 12.97 24.88 9.35
C LEU A 93 13.50 23.75 10.25
N ARG A 94 12.79 23.50 11.34
CA ARG A 94 13.10 22.47 12.35
C ARG A 94 11.96 21.46 12.50
N LEU A 95 10.71 21.94 12.45
CA LEU A 95 9.52 21.10 12.55
C LEU A 95 8.75 21.11 11.24
N LEU A 96 8.47 19.93 10.70
CA LEU A 96 7.64 19.73 9.51
C LEU A 96 6.57 18.68 9.82
N ASN A 97 5.30 19.03 9.65
CA ASN A 97 4.16 18.13 9.92
C ASN A 97 4.26 17.46 11.32
N GLY A 98 4.64 18.27 12.32
CA GLY A 98 4.81 17.82 13.71
C GLY A 98 6.07 16.98 14.00
N LYS A 99 6.94 16.72 13.00
CA LYS A 99 8.16 15.93 13.16
C LYS A 99 9.41 16.81 13.20
N ASP A 100 10.35 16.52 14.10
CA ASP A 100 11.68 17.14 14.09
C ASP A 100 12.49 16.61 12.91
N ILE A 101 12.78 17.51 11.98
CA ILE A 101 13.50 17.23 10.74
C ILE A 101 14.93 17.77 10.74
N THR A 102 15.42 18.32 11.85
CA THR A 102 16.69 19.05 11.93
C THR A 102 17.88 18.25 11.39
N LYS A 103 17.99 16.97 11.76
CA LYS A 103 19.07 16.09 11.29
C LYS A 103 18.94 15.81 9.79
N LEU A 104 17.74 15.48 9.32
CA LEU A 104 17.47 15.17 7.92
C LEU A 104 17.67 16.40 7.03
N ALA A 105 17.15 17.56 7.41
CA ALA A 105 17.32 18.80 6.69
C ALA A 105 18.78 19.24 6.60
N ASN A 106 19.55 19.11 7.69
CA ASN A 106 21.00 19.37 7.63
C ASN A 106 21.73 18.41 6.66
N HIS A 107 21.31 17.15 6.61
CA HIS A 107 21.84 16.19 5.64
C HIS A 107 21.48 16.60 4.20
N VAL A 108 20.23 17.00 3.93
CA VAL A 108 19.77 17.48 2.61
C VAL A 108 20.53 18.74 2.17
N ARG A 109 20.62 19.74 3.06
CA ARG A 109 21.30 21.02 2.79
C ARG A 109 22.80 20.88 2.55
N ARG A 110 23.47 19.95 3.25
CA ARG A 110 24.94 19.82 3.20
C ARG A 110 25.42 18.62 2.41
N VAL A 111 25.05 17.42 2.84
CA VAL A 111 25.62 16.17 2.30
C VAL A 111 25.05 15.88 0.92
N ASN A 112 23.71 15.87 0.79
CA ASN A 112 23.04 15.64 -0.48
C ASN A 112 23.44 16.71 -1.51
N SER A 113 23.41 17.99 -1.12
CA SER A 113 23.83 19.09 -2.00
C SER A 113 25.27 18.93 -2.50
N ARG A 114 26.24 18.62 -1.63
CA ARG A 114 27.64 18.37 -2.06
C ARG A 114 27.76 17.18 -3.01
N LYS A 115 27.06 16.08 -2.73
CA LYS A 115 27.07 14.87 -3.56
C LYS A 115 26.49 15.15 -4.95
N LEU A 116 25.36 15.85 -5.02
CA LEU A 116 24.75 16.25 -6.28
C LEU A 116 25.64 17.21 -7.07
N THR A 117 26.22 18.23 -6.43
CA THR A 117 27.16 19.14 -7.08
C THR A 117 28.34 18.39 -7.68
N SER A 118 28.95 17.49 -6.91
CA SER A 118 30.05 16.66 -7.41
C SER A 118 29.66 15.81 -8.62
N LYS A 119 28.45 15.20 -8.62
CA LYS A 119 27.96 14.41 -9.76
C LYS A 119 27.66 15.27 -10.99
N VAL A 120 27.07 16.45 -10.81
CA VAL A 120 26.77 17.39 -11.91
C VAL A 120 28.06 17.89 -12.55
N THR A 121 29.03 18.32 -11.74
CA THR A 121 30.35 18.74 -12.23
C THR A 121 31.05 17.59 -12.95
N ALA A 122 31.12 16.38 -12.37
CA ALA A 122 31.74 15.24 -13.03
C ALA A 122 31.08 14.88 -14.37
N HIS A 123 29.76 15.04 -14.48
CA HIS A 123 29.03 14.82 -15.72
C HIS A 123 29.35 15.90 -16.77
N TRP A 124 29.47 17.16 -16.37
CA TRP A 124 29.95 18.24 -17.25
C TRP A 124 31.34 17.94 -17.78
N GLU A 125 32.29 17.60 -16.90
CA GLU A 125 33.68 17.34 -17.29
C GLU A 125 33.81 16.18 -18.26
N LYS A 126 33.00 15.14 -18.06
CA LYS A 126 33.08 13.93 -18.88
C LYS A 126 32.48 14.10 -20.28
N PHE A 127 31.43 14.91 -20.43
CA PHE A 127 30.63 14.91 -21.65
C PHE A 127 30.57 16.26 -22.38
N PHE A 128 30.80 17.38 -21.70
CA PHE A 128 30.54 18.72 -22.25
C PHE A 128 31.76 19.65 -22.24
N ARG A 129 32.76 19.42 -21.37
CA ARG A 129 33.98 20.24 -21.32
C ARG A 129 34.63 20.40 -22.70
N ASP A 130 34.84 19.30 -23.41
CA ASP A 130 35.54 19.30 -24.70
C ASP A 130 34.66 19.78 -25.87
N GLN A 131 33.37 20.03 -25.64
CA GLN A 131 32.43 20.53 -26.66
C GLN A 131 32.43 22.05 -26.76
N LEU A 132 33.20 22.76 -25.92
CA LEU A 132 33.31 24.22 -25.91
C LEU A 132 34.48 24.70 -26.78
N PRO A 133 34.22 25.37 -27.93
CA PRO A 133 35.27 26.01 -28.71
C PRO A 133 35.83 27.24 -27.98
N GLU A 134 37.09 27.61 -28.28
CA GLU A 134 37.75 28.82 -27.73
C GLU A 134 36.98 30.13 -28.05
N LYS A 135 36.18 30.15 -29.12
CA LYS A 135 35.23 31.22 -29.45
C LYS A 135 33.86 30.60 -29.76
N HIS A 136 32.84 30.98 -29.00
CA HIS A 136 31.48 30.47 -29.17
C HIS A 136 30.50 31.62 -29.39
N THR A 137 29.48 31.38 -30.23
CA THR A 137 28.36 32.31 -30.38
C THR A 137 27.32 32.09 -29.28
N ALA A 138 26.50 33.11 -29.00
CA ALA A 138 25.44 33.03 -27.99
C ALA A 138 24.44 31.88 -28.28
N GLU A 139 24.17 31.60 -29.56
CA GLU A 139 23.27 30.53 -30.00
C GLU A 139 23.84 29.12 -29.76
N GLN A 140 25.13 28.93 -30.05
CA GLN A 140 25.83 27.68 -29.75
C GLN A 140 25.84 27.42 -28.25
N MET A 141 26.06 28.47 -27.45
CA MET A 141 26.07 28.38 -26.00
C MET A 141 24.70 28.04 -25.44
N LYS A 142 23.63 28.65 -25.97
CA LYS A 142 22.25 28.31 -25.61
C LYS A 142 21.93 26.84 -25.91
N SER A 143 22.35 26.34 -27.08
CA SER A 143 22.15 24.93 -27.45
C SER A 143 22.90 23.97 -26.53
N ILE A 144 24.15 24.27 -26.18
CA ILE A 144 24.94 23.46 -25.24
C ILE A 144 24.31 23.48 -23.85
N LYS A 145 23.85 24.64 -23.36
CA LYS A 145 23.13 24.79 -22.09
C LYS A 145 21.88 23.91 -22.04
N GLU A 146 21.03 23.96 -23.06
CA GLU A 146 19.81 23.15 -23.13
C GLU A 146 20.12 21.65 -23.16
N LYS A 147 21.12 21.24 -23.96
CA LYS A 147 21.58 19.84 -24.03
C LYS A 147 22.15 19.36 -22.69
N PHE A 148 22.95 20.19 -22.03
CA PHE A 148 23.52 19.87 -20.73
C PHE A 148 22.42 19.70 -19.68
N LEU A 149 21.51 20.69 -19.54
CA LEU A 149 20.40 20.65 -18.58
C LEU A 149 19.55 19.40 -18.77
N LYS A 150 19.16 19.08 -20.01
CA LYS A 150 18.41 17.86 -20.32
C LYS A 150 19.19 16.60 -19.96
N SER A 151 20.48 16.55 -20.26
CA SER A 151 21.34 15.40 -20.02
C SER A 151 21.59 15.14 -18.53
N VAL A 152 21.83 16.19 -17.72
CA VAL A 152 22.03 16.00 -16.26
C VAL A 152 20.74 15.56 -15.58
N GLN A 153 19.58 16.10 -15.98
CA GLN A 153 18.29 15.72 -15.41
C GLN A 153 17.90 14.26 -15.70
N THR A 154 18.41 13.68 -16.80
CA THR A 154 18.17 12.27 -17.14
C THR A 154 19.22 11.31 -16.57
N ASN A 155 20.50 11.74 -16.51
CA ASN A 155 21.61 10.84 -16.22
C ASN A 155 22.15 10.92 -14.78
N VAL A 156 21.93 12.04 -14.08
CA VAL A 156 22.39 12.20 -12.70
C VAL A 156 21.33 11.67 -11.74
N VAL A 157 21.54 10.44 -11.27
CA VAL A 157 20.67 9.78 -10.26
C VAL A 157 21.38 9.76 -8.91
N TYR A 158 20.64 10.04 -7.84
CA TYR A 158 21.13 9.99 -6.46
C TYR A 158 19.98 9.77 -5.49
N GLY A 159 20.19 8.88 -4.52
CA GLY A 159 19.24 8.57 -3.46
C GLY A 159 18.07 7.68 -3.88
N PRO A 160 17.09 7.51 -2.97
CA PRO A 160 15.87 6.73 -3.17
C PRO A 160 15.07 7.11 -4.42
N SER A 161 14.49 6.10 -5.10
CA SER A 161 13.66 6.30 -6.30
C SER A 161 12.46 7.26 -6.09
N SER A 162 11.84 7.26 -4.91
CA SER A 162 10.72 8.17 -4.60
C SER A 162 11.13 9.64 -4.50
N LEU A 163 12.43 9.93 -4.36
CA LEU A 163 12.98 11.29 -4.31
C LEU A 163 13.52 11.77 -5.67
N SER A 164 13.21 11.03 -6.75
CA SER A 164 13.75 11.33 -8.07
C SER A 164 13.32 12.70 -8.62
N GLU A 165 12.14 13.20 -8.28
CA GLU A 165 11.69 14.53 -8.70
C GLU A 165 12.43 15.64 -7.95
N PHE A 166 12.62 15.50 -6.63
CA PHE A 166 13.47 16.39 -5.84
C PHE A 166 14.90 16.40 -6.39
N THR A 167 15.47 15.22 -6.64
CA THR A 167 16.83 15.10 -7.21
C THR A 167 16.91 15.80 -8.56
N ARG A 168 15.94 15.57 -9.47
CA ARG A 168 15.91 16.23 -10.79
C ARG A 168 15.78 17.75 -10.68
N TRP A 169 14.93 18.23 -9.77
CA TRP A 169 14.75 19.65 -9.48
C TRP A 169 16.05 20.27 -8.96
N ARG A 170 16.72 19.62 -7.99
CA ARG A 170 17.96 20.16 -7.42
C ARG A 170 19.13 20.08 -8.40
N VAL A 171 19.24 19.01 -9.19
CA VAL A 171 20.24 18.88 -10.26
C VAL A 171 20.10 20.01 -11.29
N LYS A 172 18.87 20.36 -11.67
CA LYS A 172 18.60 21.51 -12.55
C LYS A 172 19.15 22.80 -11.96
N MET A 173 18.81 23.11 -10.71
CA MET A 173 19.29 24.32 -10.03
C MET A 173 20.82 24.36 -9.94
N ILE A 174 21.46 23.26 -9.55
CA ILE A 174 22.92 23.17 -9.46
C ILE A 174 23.56 23.39 -10.82
N ALA A 175 22.99 22.81 -11.88
CA ALA A 175 23.49 22.98 -13.23
C ALA A 175 23.33 24.44 -13.70
N GLU A 176 22.23 25.11 -13.38
CA GLU A 176 22.03 26.53 -13.66
C GLU A 176 23.01 27.42 -12.87
N GLU A 177 23.19 27.17 -11.57
CA GLU A 177 24.19 27.84 -10.71
C GLU A 177 25.62 27.62 -11.26
N PHE A 178 25.95 26.40 -11.67
CA PHE A 178 27.25 26.03 -12.24
C PHE A 178 27.50 26.77 -13.56
N LEU A 179 26.52 26.80 -14.47
CA LEU A 179 26.64 27.52 -15.73
C LEU A 179 26.76 29.04 -15.50
N ALA A 180 26.00 29.61 -14.56
CA ALA A 180 26.09 31.03 -14.23
C ALA A 180 27.49 31.39 -13.72
N TYR A 181 28.05 30.57 -12.81
CA TYR A 181 29.39 30.79 -12.26
C TYR A 181 30.52 30.55 -13.28
N SER A 182 30.43 29.47 -14.07
CA SER A 182 31.48 29.08 -15.01
C SER A 182 31.47 29.86 -16.33
N LEU A 183 30.33 30.41 -16.74
CA LEU A 183 30.17 31.04 -18.06
C LEU A 183 29.70 32.50 -18.00
N GLY A 184 29.50 33.07 -16.80
CA GLY A 184 29.14 34.48 -16.62
C GLY A 184 27.77 34.88 -17.19
N LEU A 185 26.88 33.91 -17.42
CA LEU A 185 25.52 34.15 -17.90
C LEU A 185 24.60 34.44 -16.72
N GLU A 186 24.00 35.64 -16.68
CA GLU A 186 23.06 36.04 -15.63
C GLU A 186 21.89 35.05 -15.49
N LEU A 187 21.49 34.82 -14.23
CA LEU A 187 20.37 33.97 -13.83
C LEU A 187 19.05 34.69 -14.14
N ASN A 188 18.44 34.44 -15.29
CA ASN A 188 17.00 34.71 -15.44
C ASN A 188 16.26 33.72 -14.54
N THR A 189 15.83 34.21 -13.38
CA THR A 189 14.89 33.52 -12.50
C THR A 189 13.48 34.02 -12.81
N ASP A 190 12.57 33.05 -12.88
CA ASP A 190 11.13 33.08 -13.16
C ASP A 190 10.67 33.11 -14.64
N PRO A 191 9.82 32.16 -15.06
CA PRO A 191 8.97 32.30 -16.24
C PRO A 191 7.67 32.99 -15.81
N GLU A 192 7.48 34.26 -16.16
CA GLU A 192 6.12 34.78 -16.31
C GLU A 192 5.54 34.23 -17.63
N PRO A 193 4.27 33.78 -17.65
CA PRO A 193 3.60 33.52 -18.91
C PRO A 193 3.34 34.85 -19.61
N GLU A 194 3.98 35.07 -20.76
CA GLU A 194 3.67 36.19 -21.65
C GLU A 194 2.21 36.10 -22.09
N GLU A 195 1.35 36.95 -21.53
CA GLU A 195 0.07 37.31 -22.17
C GLU A 195 0.39 38.15 -23.41
N LYS A 196 0.11 37.59 -24.59
CA LYS A 196 0.09 38.36 -25.82
C LYS A 196 -1.17 39.22 -25.84
N MET A 197 -0.99 40.52 -25.61
CA MET A 197 -1.89 41.55 -26.13
C MET A 197 -1.62 41.68 -27.63
N ASP A 198 -2.55 41.24 -28.46
CA ASP A 198 -2.66 41.69 -29.85
C ASP A 198 -3.70 42.81 -29.89
N GLU A 199 -3.20 44.04 -30.06
CA GLU A 199 -4.00 45.16 -30.55
C GLU A 199 -4.04 45.09 -32.08
N SER A 200 -5.23 44.92 -32.64
CA SER A 200 -5.56 45.51 -33.93
C SER A 200 -7.04 45.86 -33.96
N GLU A 201 -7.28 47.16 -34.06
CA GLU A 201 -8.56 47.78 -34.36
C GLU A 201 -9.01 47.35 -35.76
N GLU A 202 -10.30 47.07 -35.94
CA GLU A 202 -11.05 47.64 -37.07
C GLU A 202 -12.56 47.59 -36.78
N GLU A 203 -13.19 48.73 -37.09
CA GLU A 203 -14.58 49.10 -36.85
C GLU A 203 -15.58 48.20 -37.58
N SER A 204 -16.75 47.97 -36.98
CA SER A 204 -18.01 48.28 -37.66
C SER A 204 -19.21 48.30 -36.70
N THR A 205 -19.92 49.41 -36.84
CA THR A 205 -21.24 49.80 -36.37
C THR A 205 -22.31 48.70 -36.47
N GLU A 206 -23.11 48.54 -35.41
CA GLU A 206 -24.56 48.87 -35.39
C GLU A 206 -25.25 48.32 -34.13
N SER A 207 -26.18 49.10 -33.61
CA SER A 207 -27.18 48.74 -32.59
C SER A 207 -28.51 49.37 -33.06
N PRO A 208 -29.64 49.18 -32.38
CA PRO A 208 -30.24 47.94 -31.86
C PRO A 208 -31.72 47.85 -32.31
N ARG A 209 -32.37 46.67 -32.36
CA ARG A 209 -33.86 46.63 -32.33
C ARG A 209 -34.45 45.39 -31.65
N GLU A 210 -35.50 45.71 -30.90
CA GLU A 210 -36.44 44.95 -30.12
C GLU A 210 -37.39 44.06 -30.95
N ALA A 211 -37.92 43.01 -30.31
CA ALA A 211 -39.33 42.54 -30.31
C ALA A 211 -39.32 41.06 -29.86
N ALA A 212 -39.75 40.72 -28.64
CA ALA A 212 -41.13 40.64 -28.14
C ALA A 212 -41.89 39.36 -28.56
N GLU A 213 -42.25 38.60 -27.51
CA GLU A 213 -43.44 37.73 -27.35
C GLU A 213 -43.43 36.33 -27.98
N ASP A 214 -43.98 35.26 -27.38
CA ASP A 214 -44.87 35.06 -26.21
C ASP A 214 -44.76 33.55 -25.83
N VAL A 215 -44.56 33.19 -24.56
CA VAL A 215 -45.56 32.73 -23.55
C VAL A 215 -45.92 31.23 -23.54
N GLY A 216 -45.91 30.73 -22.29
CA GLY A 216 -46.39 29.44 -21.82
C GLY A 216 -45.55 29.02 -20.61
N GLN A 217 -45.56 29.75 -19.47
CA GLN A 217 -46.47 29.53 -18.32
C GLN A 217 -46.75 28.04 -18.07
N VAL A 218 -46.45 27.45 -16.90
CA VAL A 218 -46.81 27.81 -15.51
C VAL A 218 -45.67 27.28 -14.62
N GLY A 219 -45.01 28.03 -13.73
CA GLY A 219 -45.51 28.82 -12.59
C GLY A 219 -45.19 28.02 -11.30
N ASP A 220 -44.03 28.24 -10.67
CA ASP A 220 -43.77 29.17 -9.55
C ASP A 220 -44.57 28.84 -8.28
N PHE A 221 -44.12 29.09 -7.05
CA PHE A 221 -42.83 29.26 -6.36
C PHE A 221 -43.27 29.59 -4.93
N SER A 222 -42.38 29.40 -3.97
CA SER A 222 -42.36 30.17 -2.71
C SER A 222 -43.50 29.97 -1.70
N SER A 223 -43.15 29.60 -0.46
CA SER A 223 -42.77 30.62 0.52
C SER A 223 -42.88 30.11 1.97
N TYR A 224 -41.77 30.29 2.68
CA TYR A 224 -41.65 30.88 4.01
C TYR A 224 -42.54 30.43 5.19
N ILE A 225 -41.82 29.93 6.20
CA ILE A 225 -41.82 30.36 7.61
C ILE A 225 -43.17 30.38 8.36
N ASN A 226 -43.31 29.52 9.38
CA ASN A 226 -43.36 29.94 10.79
C ASN A 226 -43.55 28.80 11.82
N ASN A 227 -42.85 28.98 12.94
CA ASN A 227 -43.23 28.71 14.34
C ASN A 227 -43.37 27.29 14.92
N VAL A 228 -42.38 26.97 15.78
CA VAL A 228 -42.49 26.67 17.22
C VAL A 228 -43.67 25.80 17.69
N THR A 229 -43.37 24.64 18.29
CA THR A 229 -43.84 24.29 19.65
C THR A 229 -43.10 23.09 20.24
N VAL A 230 -42.59 23.29 21.46
CA VAL A 230 -42.13 22.24 22.38
C VAL A 230 -43.33 21.83 23.25
N THR A 231 -43.56 20.53 23.48
CA THR A 231 -43.84 19.93 24.82
C THR A 231 -44.06 18.41 24.76
N PRO A 232 -43.85 17.67 25.87
CA PRO A 232 -43.62 16.23 25.90
C PRO A 232 -44.88 15.43 26.30
N SER A 233 -44.94 14.13 25.98
CA SER A 233 -45.92 13.23 26.60
C SER A 233 -45.36 11.85 26.92
N LYS A 234 -45.80 11.38 28.08
CA LYS A 234 -45.34 10.23 28.87
C LYS A 234 -46.00 8.91 28.44
N ARG A 235 -45.26 7.83 28.69
CA ARG A 235 -45.68 6.48 29.14
C ARG A 235 -47.00 5.89 28.59
N LYS A 236 -46.89 4.66 28.07
CA LYS A 236 -47.75 3.54 28.52
C LYS A 236 -47.05 2.19 28.41
N ARG A 237 -46.78 1.61 29.59
CA ARG A 237 -46.57 0.17 29.83
C ARG A 237 -47.87 -0.59 29.53
N LYS A 238 -47.77 -1.78 28.94
CA LYS A 238 -48.69 -2.89 29.22
C LYS A 238 -47.92 -4.20 29.38
N ASN A 239 -48.07 -4.77 30.57
CA ASN A 239 -47.73 -6.13 30.96
C ASN A 239 -48.80 -7.11 30.47
N SER A 240 -48.38 -8.32 30.11
CA SER A 240 -49.11 -9.59 30.29
C SER A 240 -48.19 -10.72 29.84
N LYS A 241 -48.09 -11.90 30.44
CA LYS A 241 -48.43 -12.50 31.74
C LYS A 241 -47.71 -13.86 31.69
N GLN A 242 -47.21 -14.32 32.82
CA GLN A 242 -46.57 -15.63 32.99
C GLN A 242 -47.52 -16.79 32.67
N GLY A 243 -46.96 -17.86 32.10
CA GLY A 243 -47.52 -19.21 32.09
C GLY A 243 -46.43 -20.19 32.49
N SER A 244 -46.56 -20.78 33.68
CA SER A 244 -45.67 -21.78 34.27
C SER A 244 -45.92 -23.18 33.67
N GLY A 245 -44.86 -23.93 33.42
CA GLY A 245 -44.94 -25.35 33.09
C GLY A 245 -43.63 -26.08 33.35
N ASN A 246 -43.40 -26.47 34.60
CA ASN A 246 -42.31 -27.34 35.02
C ASN A 246 -42.53 -28.77 34.50
N LYS A 247 -41.56 -29.33 33.76
CA LYS A 247 -41.29 -30.78 33.74
C LYS A 247 -39.79 -31.03 33.88
N ARG A 248 -39.43 -31.64 35.01
CA ARG A 248 -38.10 -32.19 35.29
C ARG A 248 -37.93 -33.52 34.54
N SER A 249 -36.79 -33.70 33.91
CA SER A 249 -36.18 -35.03 33.68
C SER A 249 -34.67 -34.92 33.92
N LYS A 250 -34.18 -35.79 34.80
CA LYS A 250 -32.76 -35.98 35.17
C LYS A 250 -32.01 -36.79 34.10
N SER A 251 -30.69 -36.83 34.26
CA SER A 251 -29.65 -37.63 33.54
C SER A 251 -29.06 -36.87 32.34
N GLN A 252 -27.75 -36.78 32.11
CA GLN A 252 -26.58 -37.52 32.60
C GLN A 252 -25.38 -36.58 32.50
N ALA A 253 -24.48 -36.62 33.48
CA ALA A 253 -23.20 -35.91 33.41
C ALA A 253 -22.32 -36.59 32.37
N SER A 254 -22.03 -35.90 31.27
CA SER A 254 -20.87 -36.14 30.43
C SER A 254 -19.99 -34.89 30.50
N THR A 255 -18.76 -35.08 30.96
CA THR A 255 -17.69 -34.10 30.90
C THR A 255 -17.44 -33.74 29.45
N LYS A 256 -18.08 -32.66 28.98
CA LYS A 256 -17.62 -31.91 27.82
C LYS A 256 -16.39 -31.15 28.28
N GLU A 257 -15.23 -31.47 27.71
CA GLU A 257 -14.15 -30.49 27.62
C GLU A 257 -14.74 -29.29 26.89
N GLU A 258 -14.87 -28.17 27.62
CA GLU A 258 -15.33 -26.91 27.07
C GLU A 258 -14.31 -26.50 25.99
N ALA A 259 -14.75 -26.46 24.74
CA ALA A 259 -14.01 -25.78 23.69
C ALA A 259 -13.86 -24.32 24.14
N GLU A 260 -12.62 -23.85 24.31
CA GLU A 260 -12.35 -22.43 24.57
C GLU A 260 -13.06 -21.61 23.48
N ASP A 261 -14.11 -20.91 23.88
CA ASP A 261 -14.90 -20.05 23.01
C ASP A 261 -14.03 -18.82 22.72
N VAL A 262 -13.28 -18.88 21.61
CA VAL A 262 -12.44 -17.77 21.17
C VAL A 262 -13.38 -16.70 20.60
N SER A 263 -13.81 -15.75 21.42
CA SER A 263 -14.49 -14.55 20.93
C SER A 263 -13.47 -13.54 20.41
N ALA A 264 -13.51 -13.23 19.12
CA ALA A 264 -12.83 -12.05 18.59
C ALA A 264 -13.82 -10.87 18.60
N GLU A 265 -13.44 -9.75 19.22
CA GLU A 265 -14.26 -8.55 19.30
C GLU A 265 -13.80 -7.49 18.30
N PRO A 266 -14.72 -6.77 17.65
CA PRO A 266 -14.36 -5.70 16.74
C PRO A 266 -13.73 -4.52 17.49
N LEU A 267 -12.53 -4.11 17.06
CA LEU A 267 -11.76 -3.04 17.69
C LEU A 267 -11.77 -1.76 16.84
N HIS A 268 -11.39 -1.85 15.56
CA HIS A 268 -11.29 -0.68 14.67
C HIS A 268 -11.88 -0.96 13.28
N PHE A 269 -12.45 0.08 12.67
CA PHE A 269 -12.86 0.10 11.25
C PHE A 269 -12.25 1.33 10.58
N LEU A 270 -11.36 1.11 9.62
CA LEU A 270 -10.49 2.15 9.08
C LEU A 270 -10.66 2.27 7.56
N GLN A 271 -10.98 3.48 7.10
CA GLN A 271 -11.07 3.83 5.68
C GLN A 271 -9.76 4.49 5.22
N CYS A 272 -8.68 3.71 5.13
CA CYS A 272 -7.33 4.25 4.95
C CYS A 272 -6.83 4.32 3.49
N HIS A 273 -7.48 3.61 2.54
CA HIS A 273 -7.05 3.54 1.15
C HIS A 273 -7.82 4.45 0.18
N SER A 274 -8.60 5.41 0.70
CA SER A 274 -9.45 6.25 -0.14
C SER A 274 -8.71 6.95 -1.28
N LYS A 275 -9.26 6.82 -2.47
CA LYS A 275 -8.88 7.54 -3.68
C LYS A 275 -9.06 9.04 -3.45
N GLY A 276 -7.98 9.79 -3.67
CA GLY A 276 -7.97 11.23 -3.42
C GLY A 276 -8.24 11.62 -1.97
N ASN A 277 -8.06 10.71 -1.00
CA ASN A 277 -8.45 10.91 0.41
C ASN A 277 -9.93 11.31 0.60
N SER A 278 -10.80 10.89 -0.33
CA SER A 278 -12.24 11.14 -0.23
C SER A 278 -12.87 10.26 0.84
N ARG A 279 -13.64 10.86 1.75
CA ARG A 279 -14.47 10.13 2.73
C ARG A 279 -15.61 9.34 2.09
N GLU A 280 -16.01 9.73 0.88
CA GLU A 280 -17.10 9.09 0.14
C GLU A 280 -16.61 7.89 -0.71
N ASP A 281 -15.33 7.53 -0.63
CA ASP A 281 -14.78 6.43 -1.42
C ASP A 281 -14.96 5.07 -0.72
N PHE A 282 -16.03 4.38 -1.09
CA PHE A 282 -16.29 2.98 -0.72
C PHE A 282 -16.13 2.03 -1.92
N LYS A 283 -15.48 2.48 -3.00
CA LYS A 283 -15.27 1.66 -4.21
C LYS A 283 -13.89 1.06 -4.29
N THR A 284 -12.93 1.63 -3.56
CA THR A 284 -11.56 1.12 -3.51
C THR A 284 -11.52 -0.24 -2.80
N GLN A 285 -11.10 -1.27 -3.52
CA GLN A 285 -10.95 -2.61 -2.97
C GLN A 285 -9.60 -2.80 -2.27
N LEU A 286 -9.62 -3.55 -1.18
CA LEU A 286 -8.43 -3.94 -0.41
C LEU A 286 -8.10 -5.40 -0.71
N TRP A 287 -6.82 -5.73 -0.90
CA TRP A 287 -6.41 -6.99 -1.53
C TRP A 287 -5.51 -7.88 -0.68
N SER A 288 -4.57 -7.29 0.05
CA SER A 288 -3.58 -8.06 0.79
C SER A 288 -3.14 -7.32 2.04
N CYS A 289 -3.00 -8.07 3.14
CA CYS A 289 -2.34 -7.59 4.35
C CYS A 289 -1.31 -8.58 4.87
N VAL A 290 -0.32 -8.07 5.60
CA VAL A 290 0.73 -8.87 6.22
C VAL A 290 1.31 -8.13 7.43
N PHE A 291 1.47 -8.84 8.54
CA PHE A 291 2.07 -8.29 9.76
C PHE A 291 3.57 -8.05 9.59
N GLU A 292 4.05 -6.93 10.12
CA GLU A 292 5.47 -6.58 10.10
C GLU A 292 6.27 -7.62 10.92
N PRO A 293 7.41 -8.13 10.44
CA PRO A 293 8.23 -9.05 11.23
C PRO A 293 8.91 -8.32 12.40
N LEU A 294 9.07 -9.01 13.52
CA LEU A 294 9.80 -8.47 14.67
C LEU A 294 11.28 -8.31 14.35
N LEU A 295 11.82 -7.12 14.61
CA LEU A 295 13.26 -6.88 14.58
C LEU A 295 13.85 -7.32 15.92
N ASP A 296 14.77 -8.29 15.90
CA ASP A 296 15.51 -8.69 17.11
C ASP A 296 16.56 -7.61 17.45
N CYS A 297 16.08 -6.50 18.00
CA CYS A 297 16.94 -5.45 18.52
C CYS A 297 17.34 -5.85 19.93
N GLY A 298 18.54 -6.40 20.10
CA GLY A 298 19.05 -6.83 21.40
C GLY A 298 18.99 -5.74 22.48
N ALA A 299 17.92 -5.75 23.30
CA ALA A 299 17.86 -5.36 24.70
C ALA A 299 16.42 -5.50 25.21
N ARG A 300 16.24 -6.36 26.22
CA ARG A 300 15.01 -6.68 26.98
C ARG A 300 14.03 -7.62 26.28
N LYS A 301 14.22 -8.92 26.57
CA LYS A 301 13.18 -9.94 26.44
C LYS A 301 12.13 -9.72 27.52
N ASP A 302 11.16 -8.84 27.28
CA ASP A 302 9.88 -8.93 27.97
C ASP A 302 8.99 -9.94 27.19
N PRO A 303 8.62 -11.08 27.79
CA PRO A 303 7.95 -12.17 27.08
C PRO A 303 6.48 -11.90 26.73
N ILE A 304 5.94 -10.71 27.02
CA ILE A 304 4.50 -10.41 26.95
C ILE A 304 4.09 -9.66 25.66
N VAL A 305 5.03 -9.13 24.87
CA VAL A 305 4.72 -8.49 23.57
C VAL A 305 5.59 -9.09 22.47
N SER A 306 5.36 -10.36 22.16
CA SER A 306 6.10 -11.13 21.15
C SER A 306 5.40 -11.20 19.78
N SER A 307 4.50 -10.26 19.48
CA SER A 307 3.95 -10.08 18.13
C SER A 307 4.07 -8.63 17.69
N SER A 308 4.38 -8.45 16.41
CA SER A 308 4.31 -7.11 15.82
C SER A 308 2.86 -6.68 15.76
N ARG A 309 2.59 -5.50 16.32
CA ARG A 309 1.26 -4.87 16.30
C ARG A 309 0.99 -4.13 15.00
N THR A 310 2.01 -3.98 14.16
CA THR A 310 1.92 -3.26 12.90
C THR A 310 1.52 -4.20 11.77
N VAL A 311 0.46 -3.84 11.04
CA VAL A 311 0.05 -4.52 9.81
C VAL A 311 0.27 -3.61 8.61
N ALA A 312 0.79 -4.18 7.53
CA ALA A 312 0.77 -3.55 6.22
C ALA A 312 -0.47 -3.99 5.46
N THR A 313 -1.20 -3.05 4.86
CA THR A 313 -2.37 -3.31 4.01
C THR A 313 -2.16 -2.67 2.65
N CYS A 314 -2.68 -3.26 1.57
CA CYS A 314 -2.68 -2.65 0.25
C CYS A 314 -4.04 -2.71 -0.45
N GLY A 315 -4.33 -1.65 -1.20
CA GLY A 315 -5.60 -1.45 -1.90
C GLY A 315 -5.59 -0.13 -2.67
N GLY A 316 -6.22 -0.12 -3.85
CA GLY A 316 -6.15 1.00 -4.78
C GLY A 316 -4.71 1.48 -4.99
N GLU A 317 -4.51 2.80 -4.96
CA GLU A 317 -3.20 3.43 -5.20
C GLU A 317 -2.29 3.53 -3.97
N SER A 318 -2.60 2.79 -2.90
CA SER A 318 -1.90 2.98 -1.63
C SER A 318 -1.57 1.71 -0.85
N VAL A 319 -0.51 1.82 -0.08
CA VAL A 319 -0.08 0.88 0.96
C VAL A 319 -0.10 1.62 2.30
N CYS A 320 -0.79 1.08 3.29
CA CYS A 320 -0.92 1.67 4.61
C CYS A 320 -0.23 0.79 5.65
N LEU A 321 0.43 1.40 6.63
CA LEU A 321 0.90 0.74 7.84
C LEU A 321 0.04 1.18 9.01
N ILE A 322 -0.50 0.23 9.75
CA ILE A 322 -1.51 0.47 10.77
C ILE A 322 -1.05 -0.20 12.07
N ASP A 323 -1.11 0.53 13.17
CA ASP A 323 -1.01 -0.08 14.50
C ASP A 323 -2.37 -0.65 14.90
N CYS A 324 -2.45 -1.97 15.03
CA CYS A 324 -3.68 -2.69 15.33
C CYS A 324 -4.28 -2.34 16.69
N GLU A 325 -3.48 -1.96 17.69
CA GLU A 325 -4.00 -1.64 19.02
C GLU A 325 -4.66 -0.26 19.02
N THR A 326 -3.98 0.73 18.44
CA THR A 326 -4.43 2.12 18.47
C THR A 326 -5.35 2.50 17.30
N GLY A 327 -5.37 1.70 16.23
CA GLY A 327 -6.10 2.01 15.00
C GLY A 327 -5.48 3.15 14.21
N THR A 328 -4.26 3.57 14.56
CA THR A 328 -3.59 4.70 13.91
C THR A 328 -2.90 4.25 12.63
N VAL A 329 -3.12 5.02 11.55
CA VAL A 329 -2.37 4.84 10.29
C VAL A 329 -1.01 5.50 10.48
N LEU A 330 0.01 4.68 10.75
CA LEU A 330 1.38 5.12 10.98
C LEU A 330 1.99 5.75 9.71
N LYS A 331 1.72 5.14 8.56
CA LYS A 331 2.27 5.54 7.26
C LYS A 331 1.32 5.22 6.12
N LYS A 332 1.32 6.08 5.08
CA LYS A 332 0.60 5.85 3.83
C LYS A 332 1.52 6.14 2.65
N TYR A 333 1.86 5.10 1.90
CA TYR A 333 2.60 5.20 0.65
C TYR A 333 1.60 5.23 -0.50
N LYS A 334 1.58 6.32 -1.27
CA LYS A 334 0.69 6.48 -2.42
C LYS A 334 1.50 6.61 -3.71
N VAL A 335 1.11 5.87 -4.74
CA VAL A 335 1.71 5.96 -6.06
C VAL A 335 0.60 6.13 -7.08
N ALA A 336 0.48 7.34 -7.65
CA ALA A 336 -0.52 7.61 -8.67
C ALA A 336 -0.41 6.60 -9.82
N THR A 337 -1.54 6.14 -10.36
CA THR A 337 -1.64 5.22 -11.50
C THR A 337 -1.15 3.78 -11.27
N GLU A 338 -0.70 3.43 -10.06
CA GLU A 338 -0.42 2.05 -9.67
C GLU A 338 -1.54 1.55 -8.77
N GLU A 339 -2.08 0.36 -9.02
CA GLU A 339 -2.99 -0.29 -8.07
C GLU A 339 -2.28 -1.48 -7.44
N PHE A 340 -2.22 -1.55 -6.11
CA PHE A 340 -1.51 -2.61 -5.39
C PHE A 340 -2.44 -3.79 -5.09
N PHE A 341 -1.97 -5.00 -5.38
CA PHE A 341 -2.71 -6.25 -5.14
C PHE A 341 -2.03 -7.16 -4.11
N SER A 342 -0.73 -6.99 -3.88
CA SER A 342 0.03 -7.85 -2.96
C SER A 342 1.12 -7.08 -2.23
N VAL A 343 1.33 -7.45 -0.97
CA VAL A 343 2.43 -6.96 -0.13
C VAL A 343 3.15 -8.13 0.54
N ALA A 344 4.46 -8.01 0.76
CA ALA A 344 5.26 -9.00 1.50
C ALA A 344 6.44 -8.32 2.22
N TRP A 345 6.78 -8.83 3.40
CA TRP A 345 7.90 -8.33 4.20
C TRP A 345 9.16 -9.18 4.04
N THR A 346 10.31 -8.52 4.14
CA THR A 346 11.59 -9.15 4.49
C THR A 346 12.33 -8.28 5.50
N THR A 347 13.31 -8.84 6.18
CA THR A 347 14.22 -8.12 7.05
C THR A 347 15.61 -8.20 6.46
N LEU A 348 16.11 -7.08 5.93
CA LEU A 348 17.46 -7.00 5.34
C LEU A 348 18.49 -6.56 6.38
N THR A 349 19.66 -7.19 6.34
CA THR A 349 20.80 -6.78 7.16
C THR A 349 21.66 -5.77 6.40
N MET A 350 21.41 -4.49 6.62
CA MET A 350 22.09 -3.40 5.90
C MET A 350 23.34 -2.92 6.63
N VAL A 351 24.37 -2.55 5.86
CA VAL A 351 25.59 -1.91 6.40
C VAL A 351 25.40 -0.40 6.40
N ILE A 352 25.45 0.21 7.58
CA ILE A 352 25.38 1.67 7.76
C ILE A 352 26.80 2.25 7.57
N SER A 353 26.90 3.54 7.30
CA SER A 353 28.15 4.32 7.08
C SER A 353 29.32 4.04 8.05
N ASN A 354 29.04 3.48 9.23
CA ASN A 354 30.03 3.17 10.26
C ASN A 354 30.44 1.68 10.26
N SER A 355 30.17 0.94 9.18
CA SER A 355 30.38 -0.51 9.07
C SER A 355 29.58 -1.37 10.06
N GLN A 356 28.63 -0.76 10.77
CA GLN A 356 27.68 -1.47 11.62
C GLN A 356 26.58 -2.09 10.77
N LYS A 357 26.29 -3.37 11.02
CA LYS A 357 25.16 -4.08 10.43
C LYS A 357 23.91 -3.82 11.27
N LYS A 358 22.83 -3.40 10.64
CA LYS A 358 21.53 -3.22 11.28
C LYS A 358 20.44 -3.85 10.43
N SER A 359 19.54 -4.58 11.08
CA SER A 359 18.39 -5.19 10.45
C SER A 359 17.29 -4.16 10.25
N HIS A 360 16.73 -4.13 9.04
CA HIS A 360 15.68 -3.22 8.65
C HIS A 360 14.57 -3.96 7.91
N ASN A 361 13.33 -3.69 8.28
CA ASN A 361 12.17 -4.22 7.58
C ASN A 361 11.95 -3.50 6.26
N ILE A 362 11.91 -4.30 5.20
CA ILE A 362 11.64 -3.86 3.84
C ILE A 362 10.32 -4.46 3.39
N LEU A 363 9.43 -3.62 2.90
CA LEU A 363 8.15 -4.01 2.35
C LEU A 363 8.23 -4.00 0.83
N ALA A 364 7.92 -5.13 0.21
CA ALA A 364 7.65 -5.21 -1.23
C ALA A 364 6.15 -5.02 -1.47
N ALA A 365 5.79 -4.11 -2.37
CA ALA A 365 4.42 -3.89 -2.81
C ALA A 365 4.33 -3.98 -4.33
N ALA A 366 3.33 -4.69 -4.85
CA ALA A 366 3.17 -4.91 -6.28
C ALA A 366 1.70 -5.03 -6.68
N GLY A 367 1.41 -4.82 -7.96
CA GLY A 367 0.07 -5.00 -8.51
C GLY A 367 -0.01 -4.73 -10.01
N ARG A 368 -0.89 -3.80 -10.43
CA ARG A 368 -1.39 -3.64 -11.79
C ARG A 368 -0.33 -3.41 -12.85
N ARG A 369 0.74 -2.66 -12.57
CA ARG A 369 1.74 -2.33 -13.60
C ARG A 369 2.84 -3.38 -13.78
N GLY A 370 2.83 -4.46 -13.00
CA GLY A 370 3.89 -5.48 -13.05
C GLY A 370 5.22 -5.00 -12.45
N ILE A 371 5.19 -3.93 -11.65
CA ILE A 371 6.35 -3.34 -10.99
C ILE A 371 6.27 -3.65 -9.49
N VAL A 372 7.38 -4.11 -8.92
CA VAL A 372 7.55 -4.22 -7.47
C VAL A 372 8.17 -2.93 -6.95
N LYS A 373 7.56 -2.31 -5.94
CA LYS A 373 8.13 -1.19 -5.17
C LYS A 373 8.74 -1.73 -3.88
N LEU A 374 9.98 -1.33 -3.59
CA LEU A 374 10.73 -1.71 -2.39
C LEU A 374 10.77 -0.52 -1.42
N ILE A 375 10.13 -0.68 -0.27
CA ILE A 375 9.88 0.39 0.69
C ILE A 375 10.68 0.11 1.96
N HIS A 376 11.58 1.04 2.32
CA HIS A 376 12.30 0.98 3.58
C HIS A 376 11.50 1.73 4.65
N VAL A 377 10.73 0.97 5.44
CA VAL A 377 9.71 1.53 6.32
C VAL A 377 10.28 2.48 7.36
N ALA A 378 11.37 2.13 8.04
CA ALA A 378 11.97 3.01 9.05
C ALA A 378 12.56 4.32 8.48
N ALA A 379 12.87 4.36 7.18
CA ALA A 379 13.48 5.53 6.51
C ALA A 379 12.45 6.36 5.73
N ASP A 380 11.24 5.81 5.57
CA ASP A 380 10.07 6.49 5.01
C ASP A 380 10.07 6.76 3.52
N PHE A 381 10.73 5.90 2.73
CA PHE A 381 10.73 6.04 1.28
C PHE A 381 10.77 4.71 0.53
N CYS A 382 10.32 4.76 -0.72
CA CYS A 382 10.52 3.72 -1.70
C CYS A 382 11.91 3.89 -2.31
N TYR A 383 12.86 3.04 -1.91
CA TYR A 383 14.23 3.16 -2.40
C TYR A 383 14.40 2.61 -3.80
N GLY A 384 13.59 1.64 -4.20
CA GLY A 384 13.77 0.93 -5.45
C GLY A 384 12.50 0.43 -6.12
N GLU A 385 12.60 0.21 -7.42
CA GLU A 385 11.58 -0.48 -8.20
C GLU A 385 12.19 -1.61 -9.05
N ILE A 386 11.48 -2.72 -9.16
CA ILE A 386 11.83 -3.85 -10.04
C ILE A 386 10.72 -4.00 -11.06
N LYS A 387 11.04 -3.78 -12.34
CA LYS A 387 10.14 -4.07 -13.47
C LYS A 387 10.12 -5.58 -13.70
N ALA A 388 9.37 -6.29 -12.85
CA ALA A 388 9.42 -7.74 -12.78
C ALA A 388 8.64 -8.39 -13.94
N HIS A 389 7.48 -7.83 -14.32
CA HIS A 389 6.58 -8.42 -15.29
C HIS A 389 5.98 -7.38 -16.24
N LYS A 390 5.46 -7.82 -17.39
CA LYS A 390 4.75 -6.97 -18.36
C LYS A 390 3.24 -6.88 -18.10
N LYS A 391 2.73 -7.73 -17.21
CA LYS A 391 1.32 -7.83 -16.80
C LYS A 391 1.21 -7.67 -15.29
N PRO A 392 -0.01 -7.48 -14.75
CA PRO A 392 -0.23 -7.37 -13.32
C PRO A 392 0.40 -8.52 -12.53
N ILE A 393 0.98 -8.18 -11.38
CA ILE A 393 1.46 -9.15 -10.39
C ILE A 393 0.28 -9.53 -9.50
N ALA A 394 -0.03 -10.82 -9.45
CA ALA A 394 -1.11 -11.38 -8.62
C ALA A 394 -0.67 -11.52 -7.16
N THR A 395 0.57 -11.99 -6.93
CA THR A 395 1.09 -12.21 -5.58
C THR A 395 2.62 -12.07 -5.55
N VAL A 396 3.14 -11.64 -4.40
CA VAL A 396 4.56 -11.61 -4.08
C VAL A 396 4.83 -12.37 -2.79
N CYS A 397 6.00 -12.99 -2.66
CA CYS A 397 6.39 -13.73 -1.47
C CYS A 397 7.92 -13.74 -1.32
N PHE A 398 8.44 -13.44 -0.13
CA PHE A 398 9.87 -13.54 0.17
C PHE A 398 10.26 -14.95 0.58
N SER A 399 11.52 -15.32 0.33
CA SER A 399 12.08 -16.57 0.87
C SER A 399 12.29 -16.44 2.38
N PRO A 400 11.86 -17.42 3.20
CA PRO A 400 12.10 -17.40 4.65
C PRO A 400 13.57 -17.68 5.01
N THR A 401 14.36 -18.19 4.06
CA THR A 401 15.77 -18.61 4.24
C THR A 401 16.79 -17.61 3.72
N GLN A 402 16.39 -16.74 2.79
CA GLN A 402 17.28 -15.82 2.08
C GLN A 402 16.64 -14.44 2.02
N GLU A 403 17.17 -13.50 2.79
CA GLU A 403 16.55 -12.18 3.03
C GLU A 403 16.34 -11.36 1.74
N THR A 404 17.14 -11.57 0.69
CA THR A 404 17.04 -10.84 -0.57
C THR A 404 16.23 -11.55 -1.66
N HIS A 405 15.76 -12.78 -1.42
CA HIS A 405 15.07 -13.56 -2.44
C HIS A 405 13.57 -13.26 -2.46
N LEU A 406 13.09 -12.71 -3.58
CA LEU A 406 11.70 -12.35 -3.79
C LEU A 406 11.10 -13.13 -4.96
N PHE A 407 9.98 -13.80 -4.73
CA PHE A 407 9.15 -14.40 -5.78
C PHE A 407 8.04 -13.45 -6.19
N THR A 408 7.81 -13.35 -7.50
CA THR A 408 6.72 -12.58 -8.11
C THR A 408 5.93 -13.47 -9.06
N ALA A 409 4.61 -13.53 -8.92
CA ALA A 409 3.73 -14.31 -9.79
C ALA A 409 2.74 -13.39 -10.51
N SER A 410 2.54 -13.59 -11.81
CA SER A 410 1.91 -12.60 -12.69
C SER A 410 0.89 -13.19 -13.65
N TYR A 411 -0.02 -12.33 -14.09
CA TYR A 411 -1.03 -12.58 -15.13
C TYR A 411 -0.41 -12.85 -16.53
N ASP A 412 0.91 -12.74 -16.66
CA ASP A 412 1.67 -13.25 -17.81
C ASP A 412 1.96 -14.75 -17.75
N LYS A 413 1.37 -15.46 -16.76
CA LYS A 413 1.52 -16.90 -16.53
C LYS A 413 2.94 -17.30 -16.12
N ARG A 414 3.70 -16.36 -15.55
CA ARG A 414 5.07 -16.60 -15.10
C ARG A 414 5.24 -16.32 -13.62
N ILE A 415 6.15 -17.06 -13.01
CA ILE A 415 6.69 -16.80 -11.69
C ILE A 415 8.18 -16.51 -11.85
N ALA A 416 8.65 -15.39 -11.33
CA ALA A 416 10.07 -15.04 -11.35
C ALA A 416 10.65 -15.03 -9.92
N LEU A 417 11.89 -15.49 -9.79
CA LEU A 417 12.69 -15.34 -8.57
C LEU A 417 13.74 -14.26 -8.80
N TRP A 418 13.77 -13.28 -7.91
CA TRP A 418 14.69 -12.16 -7.91
C TRP A 418 15.59 -12.21 -6.68
N ASP A 419 16.86 -11.89 -6.87
CA ASP A 419 17.70 -11.35 -5.81
C ASP A 419 17.55 -9.82 -5.86
N ILE A 420 16.93 -9.23 -4.85
CA ILE A 420 16.74 -7.77 -4.79
C ILE A 420 18.03 -7.04 -4.39
N GLY A 421 19.04 -7.76 -3.90
CA GLY A 421 20.28 -7.20 -3.38
C GLY A 421 20.10 -6.39 -2.09
N ILE A 422 21.22 -5.90 -1.56
CA ILE A 422 21.24 -5.01 -0.39
C ILE A 422 21.53 -3.59 -0.88
N PRO A 423 20.66 -2.60 -0.61
CA PRO A 423 20.94 -1.22 -0.98
C PRO A 423 22.16 -0.68 -0.23
N ASP A 424 22.99 0.10 -0.92
CA ASP A 424 24.11 0.81 -0.30
C ASP A 424 23.65 2.03 0.51
N CYS A 425 24.59 2.77 1.10
CA CYS A 425 24.30 3.95 1.91
C CYS A 425 23.67 5.12 1.13
N ASP A 426 23.80 5.12 -0.20
CA ASP A 426 23.18 6.09 -1.11
C ASP A 426 21.90 5.51 -1.74
N TYR A 427 21.42 4.36 -1.26
CA TYR A 427 20.26 3.59 -1.75
C TYR A 427 20.38 3.08 -3.20
N ASN A 428 21.59 2.98 -3.74
CA ASN A 428 21.79 2.24 -4.97
C ASN A 428 21.64 0.75 -4.69
N PHE A 429 20.87 0.06 -5.53
CA PHE A 429 20.70 -1.38 -5.46
C PHE A 429 20.64 -1.94 -6.88
N LYS A 430 20.92 -3.24 -7.00
CA LYS A 430 20.87 -3.95 -8.28
C LYS A 430 20.11 -5.26 -8.09
N ALA A 431 18.87 -5.27 -8.54
CA ALA A 431 18.10 -6.50 -8.61
C ALA A 431 18.57 -7.38 -9.77
N SER A 432 18.56 -8.70 -9.58
CA SER A 432 18.89 -9.67 -10.62
C SER A 432 17.86 -10.81 -10.67
N GLN A 433 17.42 -11.17 -11.87
CA GLN A 433 16.52 -12.30 -12.06
C GLN A 433 17.31 -13.62 -12.02
N LEU A 434 16.99 -14.45 -11.04
CA LEU A 434 17.64 -15.74 -10.80
C LEU A 434 16.93 -16.87 -11.57
N LEU A 435 15.60 -16.95 -11.47
CA LEU A 435 14.79 -17.99 -12.13
C LEU A 435 13.54 -17.42 -12.79
N LEU A 436 13.05 -18.15 -13.79
CA LEU A 436 11.76 -17.95 -14.44
C LEU A 436 11.04 -19.30 -14.53
N LEU A 437 9.80 -19.35 -14.06
CA LEU A 437 8.96 -20.54 -14.07
C LEU A 437 7.72 -20.23 -14.90
N GLU A 438 7.39 -21.10 -15.86
CA GLU A 438 6.22 -20.92 -16.73
C GLU A 438 5.10 -21.87 -16.29
N ALA A 439 3.90 -21.32 -16.11
CA ALA A 439 2.67 -22.03 -15.76
C ALA A 439 1.73 -22.10 -16.97
N PHE A 440 0.80 -23.06 -16.97
CA PHE A 440 -0.22 -23.21 -18.02
C PHE A 440 -1.30 -22.11 -17.96
N SER A 441 -1.67 -21.74 -16.74
CA SER A 441 -2.68 -20.73 -16.41
C SER A 441 -2.11 -19.72 -15.42
N ILE A 442 -2.91 -18.72 -15.05
CA ILE A 442 -2.45 -17.60 -14.23
C ILE A 442 -2.13 -18.10 -12.81
N PRO A 443 -0.90 -17.94 -12.30
CA PRO A 443 -0.59 -18.23 -10.90
C PRO A 443 -1.22 -17.17 -10.00
N LEU A 444 -2.17 -17.59 -9.15
CA LEU A 444 -2.94 -16.73 -8.26
C LEU A 444 -2.31 -16.65 -6.86
N ARG A 445 -1.78 -17.78 -6.37
CA ARG A 445 -1.10 -17.88 -5.07
C ARG A 445 0.18 -18.69 -5.18
N ILE A 446 1.19 -18.32 -4.40
CA ILE A 446 2.47 -19.03 -4.33
C ILE A 446 2.88 -19.22 -2.89
N VAL A 447 3.40 -20.39 -2.55
CA VAL A 447 3.90 -20.72 -1.21
C VAL A 447 5.16 -21.58 -1.31
N LEU A 448 6.13 -21.32 -0.44
CA LEU A 448 7.33 -22.13 -0.32
C LEU A 448 7.04 -23.28 0.65
N VAL A 449 7.60 -24.45 0.36
CA VAL A 449 7.39 -25.64 1.19
C VAL A 449 8.17 -25.49 2.51
N PRO A 450 7.53 -25.46 3.69
CA PRO A 450 8.21 -25.14 4.96
C PRO A 450 9.38 -26.06 5.32
N THR A 451 9.27 -27.36 4.99
CA THR A 451 10.33 -28.35 5.24
C THR A 451 11.55 -28.20 4.32
N CYS A 452 11.40 -27.50 3.19
CA CYS A 452 12.46 -27.34 2.19
C CYS A 452 12.24 -26.09 1.32
N PRO A 453 12.26 -24.89 1.93
CA PRO A 453 11.85 -23.64 1.27
C PRO A 453 12.80 -23.23 0.14
N ASP A 454 14.06 -23.67 0.15
CA ASP A 454 15.02 -23.42 -0.93
C ASP A 454 14.91 -24.44 -2.09
N GLN A 455 14.02 -25.44 -1.98
CA GLN A 455 13.92 -26.52 -2.93
C GLN A 455 12.61 -26.53 -3.70
N TYR A 456 11.48 -26.36 -3.03
CA TYR A 456 10.17 -26.49 -3.67
C TYR A 456 9.29 -25.26 -3.47
N LEU A 457 8.69 -24.82 -4.57
CA LEU A 457 7.64 -23.81 -4.61
C LEU A 457 6.36 -24.46 -5.12
N LEU A 458 5.25 -24.24 -4.42
CA LEU A 458 3.91 -24.62 -4.85
C LEU A 458 3.15 -23.37 -5.32
N ALA A 459 2.45 -23.47 -6.44
CA ALA A 459 1.58 -22.41 -6.93
C ALA A 459 0.17 -22.93 -7.18
N GLY A 460 -0.80 -22.19 -6.65
CA GLY A 460 -2.20 -22.31 -7.01
C GLY A 460 -2.49 -21.40 -8.20
N CYS A 461 -3.00 -21.98 -9.27
CA CYS A 461 -3.30 -21.30 -10.52
C CYS A 461 -4.79 -21.32 -10.80
N GLU A 462 -5.20 -20.56 -11.82
CA GLU A 462 -6.59 -20.49 -12.29
C GLU A 462 -7.19 -21.85 -12.67
N ASP A 463 -6.38 -22.77 -13.22
CA ASP A 463 -6.85 -24.08 -13.68
C ASP A 463 -5.93 -25.23 -13.24
N SER A 464 -5.02 -25.02 -12.28
CA SER A 464 -4.11 -26.07 -11.84
C SER A 464 -3.46 -25.75 -10.49
N CYS A 465 -2.87 -26.76 -9.86
CA CYS A 465 -1.91 -26.57 -8.78
C CYS A 465 -0.59 -27.24 -9.16
N LEU A 466 0.50 -26.50 -9.12
CA LEU A 466 1.79 -26.88 -9.72
C LEU A 466 2.93 -26.75 -8.70
N ALA A 467 3.88 -27.68 -8.72
CA ALA A 467 5.10 -27.60 -7.92
C ALA A 467 6.35 -27.49 -8.80
N TRP A 468 7.32 -26.66 -8.41
CA TRP A 468 8.61 -26.50 -9.08
C TRP A 468 9.78 -26.76 -8.15
N ASN A 469 10.87 -27.26 -8.73
CA ASN A 469 12.17 -27.30 -8.08
C ASN A 469 12.97 -26.02 -8.33
N ILE A 470 13.10 -25.24 -7.26
CA ILE A 470 13.70 -23.90 -7.27
C ILE A 470 15.16 -23.89 -6.80
N LYS A 471 15.81 -25.04 -6.58
CA LYS A 471 17.23 -25.09 -6.18
C LYS A 471 18.10 -24.36 -7.19
N LEU A 472 18.83 -23.33 -6.78
CA LEU A 472 19.69 -22.53 -7.66
C LEU A 472 20.98 -23.23 -8.12
N ASN A 473 21.15 -24.52 -7.83
CA ASN A 473 22.34 -25.30 -8.21
C ASN A 473 22.41 -25.65 -9.72
N LYS A 474 21.30 -25.56 -10.46
CA LYS A 474 21.28 -25.78 -11.91
C LYS A 474 21.48 -24.45 -12.64
N GLN A 475 22.29 -24.46 -13.70
CA GLN A 475 22.55 -23.28 -14.53
C GLN A 475 21.30 -22.79 -15.30
N GLN A 476 20.28 -23.65 -15.48
CA GLN A 476 19.09 -23.29 -16.22
C GLN A 476 18.21 -22.32 -15.42
N LYS A 477 18.05 -21.11 -15.96
CA LYS A 477 17.17 -20.06 -15.41
C LYS A 477 15.69 -20.36 -15.60
N SER A 478 15.33 -20.94 -16.74
CA SER A 478 13.95 -21.38 -17.02
C SER A 478 13.76 -22.82 -16.57
N ARG A 479 12.66 -23.15 -15.88
CA ARG A 479 12.42 -24.52 -15.38
C ARG A 479 11.00 -24.99 -15.66
N PRO A 480 10.82 -26.24 -16.16
CA PRO A 480 9.51 -26.86 -16.17
C PRO A 480 9.07 -27.15 -14.73
N PHE A 481 7.76 -27.26 -14.52
CA PHE A 481 7.22 -27.75 -13.26
C PHE A 481 7.60 -29.22 -13.06
N GLU A 482 7.72 -29.61 -11.80
CA GLU A 482 8.05 -30.97 -11.41
C GLU A 482 6.79 -31.84 -11.27
N ALA A 483 5.68 -31.26 -10.78
CA ALA A 483 4.41 -31.94 -10.67
C ALA A 483 3.19 -31.02 -10.87
N ILE A 484 2.09 -31.63 -11.34
CA ILE A 484 0.73 -31.08 -11.35
C ILE A 484 -0.16 -31.95 -10.46
N PHE A 485 -0.92 -31.30 -9.59
CA PHE A 485 -1.77 -31.98 -8.62
C PHE A 485 -3.19 -32.17 -9.15
N GLN A 486 -3.73 -33.37 -8.95
CA GLN A 486 -5.11 -33.70 -9.26
C GLN A 486 -5.97 -33.63 -8.00
N PHE A 487 -7.15 -33.02 -8.12
CA PHE A 487 -8.15 -32.90 -7.05
C PHE A 487 -9.41 -33.70 -7.42
N PRO A 488 -10.20 -34.13 -6.42
CA PRO A 488 -11.49 -34.77 -6.68
C PRO A 488 -12.52 -33.79 -7.25
N ASN A 489 -13.25 -34.23 -8.27
CA ASN A 489 -14.44 -33.58 -8.83
C ASN A 489 -15.71 -33.95 -8.04
N GLU A 490 -16.83 -33.30 -8.37
CA GLU A 490 -18.15 -33.62 -7.79
C GLU A 490 -18.60 -35.08 -8.04
N ASP A 491 -18.17 -35.68 -9.16
CA ASP A 491 -18.44 -37.08 -9.50
C ASP A 491 -17.42 -38.06 -8.87
N GLY A 492 -16.47 -37.55 -8.08
CA GLY A 492 -15.37 -38.32 -7.49
C GLY A 492 -14.23 -38.64 -8.44
N SER A 493 -14.29 -38.22 -9.71
CA SER A 493 -13.17 -38.35 -10.66
C SER A 493 -12.03 -37.39 -10.29
N MET A 494 -10.80 -37.72 -10.67
CA MET A 494 -9.64 -36.85 -10.38
C MET A 494 -9.37 -35.93 -11.57
N THR A 495 -9.34 -34.62 -11.35
CA THR A 495 -9.06 -33.60 -12.38
C THR A 495 -7.78 -32.83 -12.09
N THR A 496 -7.04 -32.46 -13.14
CA THR A 496 -5.97 -31.45 -13.05
C THR A 496 -6.50 -30.04 -13.25
N CYS A 497 -7.68 -29.89 -13.87
CA CYS A 497 -8.34 -28.62 -14.12
C CYS A 497 -9.10 -28.20 -12.86
N HIS A 498 -8.38 -27.58 -11.92
CA HIS A 498 -8.92 -27.16 -10.64
C HIS A 498 -8.37 -25.77 -10.28
N ARG A 499 -9.27 -24.82 -10.04
CA ARG A 499 -8.90 -23.47 -9.63
C ARG A 499 -8.42 -23.45 -8.19
N VAL A 500 -7.24 -22.90 -7.96
CA VAL A 500 -6.70 -22.69 -6.61
C VAL A 500 -6.37 -21.21 -6.43
N ASP A 501 -7.31 -20.46 -5.83
CA ASP A 501 -7.22 -19.02 -5.56
C ASP A 501 -6.85 -18.71 -4.09
N GLY A 502 -6.95 -19.71 -3.20
CA GLY A 502 -6.40 -19.71 -1.85
C GLY A 502 -5.43 -20.86 -1.65
N LEU A 503 -4.23 -20.58 -1.13
CA LEU A 503 -3.19 -21.59 -0.89
C LEU A 503 -2.30 -21.17 0.28
N ALA A 504 -2.18 -22.03 1.30
CA ALA A 504 -1.32 -21.82 2.45
C ALA A 504 -0.94 -23.15 3.11
N PHE A 505 0.13 -23.15 3.90
CA PHE A 505 0.46 -24.28 4.79
C PHE A 505 -0.14 -24.04 6.18
N LEU A 506 -0.76 -25.08 6.75
CA LEU A 506 -1.24 -25.08 8.14
C LEU A 506 -0.13 -25.49 9.11
N ASP A 507 0.76 -26.37 8.68
CA ASP A 507 1.97 -26.79 9.38
C ASP A 507 3.05 -27.17 8.35
N ASP A 508 4.05 -27.95 8.76
CA ASP A 508 5.16 -28.37 7.88
C ASP A 508 4.74 -29.32 6.73
N ASP A 509 3.55 -29.92 6.78
CA ASP A 509 3.08 -30.92 5.80
C ASP A 509 1.69 -30.62 5.23
N ILE A 510 0.77 -30.10 6.03
CA ILE A 510 -0.64 -29.92 5.66
C ILE A 510 -0.79 -28.64 4.85
N VAL A 511 -1.23 -28.82 3.60
CA VAL A 511 -1.57 -27.75 2.68
C VAL A 511 -3.08 -27.50 2.73
N VAL A 512 -3.45 -26.24 2.79
CA VAL A 512 -4.83 -25.74 2.72
C VAL A 512 -5.00 -25.08 1.35
N SER A 513 -5.93 -25.61 0.54
CA SER A 513 -6.23 -25.06 -0.78
C SER A 513 -7.73 -24.82 -0.96
N LYS A 514 -8.06 -23.68 -1.56
CA LYS A 514 -9.42 -23.25 -1.86
C LYS A 514 -9.52 -22.88 -3.35
N GLY A 515 -10.67 -23.20 -3.94
CA GLY A 515 -11.17 -22.65 -5.20
C GLY A 515 -12.55 -22.01 -5.01
N SER A 516 -13.12 -21.39 -6.03
CA SER A 516 -14.48 -20.81 -5.95
C SER A 516 -15.58 -21.88 -5.88
N LYS A 517 -15.40 -23.04 -6.54
CA LYS A 517 -16.29 -24.22 -6.48
C LYS A 517 -15.47 -25.47 -6.17
N PRO A 518 -15.97 -26.41 -5.31
CA PRO A 518 -17.38 -26.62 -4.94
C PRO A 518 -17.77 -26.24 -3.49
N GLY A 519 -17.40 -25.03 -3.01
CA GLY A 519 -17.83 -24.57 -1.66
C GLY A 519 -17.19 -25.37 -0.51
N CYS A 520 -15.97 -25.85 -0.71
CA CYS A 520 -15.16 -26.48 0.32
C CYS A 520 -13.71 -26.03 0.22
N ILE A 521 -12.99 -26.16 1.34
CA ILE A 521 -11.54 -25.95 1.41
C ILE A 521 -10.90 -27.32 1.64
N TYR A 522 -9.95 -27.70 0.79
CA TYR A 522 -9.24 -28.98 0.91
C TYR A 522 -8.05 -28.87 1.85
N LEU A 523 -7.92 -29.83 2.75
CA LEU A 523 -6.71 -30.11 3.53
C LEU A 523 -6.05 -31.35 2.96
N TRP A 524 -4.80 -31.25 2.55
CA TRP A 524 -4.07 -32.38 1.96
C TRP A 524 -2.61 -32.41 2.39
N SER A 525 -2.02 -33.61 2.43
CA SER A 525 -0.64 -33.80 2.87
C SER A 525 0.34 -33.61 1.71
N TRP A 526 1.29 -32.68 1.87
CA TRP A 526 2.36 -32.45 0.90
C TRP A 526 3.24 -33.69 0.73
N SER A 527 3.78 -34.25 1.82
CA SER A 527 4.73 -35.37 1.79
C SER A 527 4.12 -36.68 1.30
N ARG A 528 2.82 -36.90 1.57
CA ARG A 528 2.10 -38.09 1.07
C ARG A 528 1.70 -37.95 -0.39
N SER A 529 1.42 -36.73 -0.85
CA SER A 529 1.09 -36.48 -2.26
C SER A 529 2.34 -36.47 -3.12
N PHE A 530 3.37 -35.72 -2.72
CA PHE A 530 4.56 -35.49 -3.52
C PHE A 530 5.76 -36.29 -3.03
N THR A 531 6.10 -37.37 -3.75
CA THR A 531 7.30 -38.17 -3.47
C THR A 531 8.45 -37.83 -4.44
N THR A 532 9.66 -37.70 -3.89
CA THR A 532 10.89 -37.40 -4.67
C THR A 532 11.43 -38.60 -5.46
N LYS A 533 10.86 -39.80 -5.27
CA LYS A 533 11.33 -41.06 -5.87
C LYS A 533 10.85 -41.29 -7.31
N GLY A 534 9.98 -40.44 -7.85
CA GLY A 534 9.51 -40.56 -9.24
C GLY A 534 10.55 -40.07 -10.24
N LYS A 535 10.85 -40.88 -11.27
CA LYS A 535 11.69 -40.46 -12.40
C LYS A 535 10.87 -39.60 -13.37
N GLY A 536 11.34 -38.40 -13.70
CA GLY A 536 10.75 -37.51 -14.72
C GLY A 536 10.28 -36.13 -14.19
N CYS A 537 10.27 -35.12 -15.06
CA CYS A 537 9.61 -33.82 -14.81
C CYS A 537 8.15 -33.87 -15.26
N GLN A 538 7.32 -32.91 -14.82
CA GLN A 538 5.92 -32.75 -15.23
C GLN A 538 5.03 -33.96 -14.90
N ARG A 539 5.14 -34.45 -13.67
CA ARG A 539 4.39 -35.62 -13.20
C ARG A 539 2.96 -35.23 -12.80
N THR A 540 1.98 -36.02 -13.19
CA THR A 540 0.62 -35.89 -12.67
C THR A 540 0.49 -36.68 -11.37
N VAL A 541 0.07 -36.03 -10.29
CA VAL A 541 0.08 -36.58 -8.94
C VAL A 541 -1.29 -36.38 -8.28
N ALA A 542 -1.89 -37.45 -7.77
CA ALA A 542 -3.12 -37.37 -7.00
C ALA A 542 -2.87 -36.73 -5.62
N THR A 543 -3.67 -35.74 -5.23
CA THR A 543 -3.62 -35.17 -3.88
C THR A 543 -4.16 -36.15 -2.85
N VAL A 544 -3.43 -36.34 -1.76
CA VAL A 544 -3.89 -37.11 -0.61
C VAL A 544 -4.70 -36.19 0.30
N ILE A 545 -6.01 -36.10 0.04
CA ILE A 545 -6.96 -35.33 0.85
C ILE A 545 -7.08 -35.98 2.24
N LEU A 546 -6.92 -35.16 3.27
CA LEU A 546 -7.04 -35.52 4.68
C LEU A 546 -8.43 -35.17 5.21
N ALA A 547 -8.95 -34.00 4.82
CA ALA A 547 -10.27 -33.52 5.17
C ALA A 547 -10.74 -32.41 4.24
N GLU A 548 -12.03 -32.13 4.29
CA GLU A 548 -12.69 -30.99 3.65
C GLU A 548 -13.27 -30.08 4.73
N LEU A 549 -13.06 -28.78 4.63
CA LEU A 549 -13.76 -27.78 5.45
C LEU A 549 -15.00 -27.31 4.71
N GLU A 550 -16.10 -27.21 5.43
CA GLU A 550 -17.33 -26.56 4.96
C GLU A 550 -17.07 -25.07 4.76
N TRP A 551 -17.36 -24.52 3.59
CA TRP A 551 -17.19 -23.09 3.29
C TRP A 551 -18.36 -22.58 2.43
N SER A 552 -18.47 -21.26 2.28
CA SER A 552 -19.48 -20.66 1.42
C SER A 552 -19.30 -21.11 -0.03
N THR A 553 -20.42 -21.44 -0.70
CA THR A 553 -20.40 -21.60 -2.16
C THR A 553 -20.43 -20.20 -2.78
N THR A 554 -19.49 -19.89 -3.67
CA THR A 554 -19.37 -18.56 -4.28
C THR A 554 -18.83 -18.67 -5.70
N ASP A 555 -19.26 -17.77 -6.58
CA ASP A 555 -18.66 -17.62 -7.91
C ASP A 555 -17.44 -16.67 -7.90
N MET A 556 -17.18 -16.03 -6.76
CA MET A 556 -16.10 -15.06 -6.60
C MET A 556 -14.74 -15.76 -6.53
N SER A 557 -13.86 -15.35 -7.43
CA SER A 557 -12.67 -16.11 -7.80
C SER A 557 -11.36 -15.51 -7.29
N TYR A 558 -11.48 -14.55 -6.38
CA TYR A 558 -10.37 -13.76 -5.80
C TYR A 558 -10.43 -13.64 -4.28
N LEU A 559 -11.40 -14.29 -3.62
CA LEU A 559 -11.45 -14.35 -2.16
C LEU A 559 -10.35 -15.27 -1.67
N THR A 560 -9.62 -14.86 -0.63
CA THR A 560 -8.37 -15.54 -0.28
C THR A 560 -8.35 -16.00 1.16
N LEU A 561 -7.73 -17.16 1.39
CA LEU A 561 -7.56 -17.75 2.70
C LEU A 561 -6.20 -17.40 3.31
N SER A 562 -6.10 -17.52 4.63
CA SER A 562 -4.84 -17.52 5.35
C SER A 562 -4.85 -18.56 6.47
N THR A 563 -3.67 -18.80 7.05
CA THR A 563 -3.49 -19.72 8.17
C THR A 563 -2.74 -19.02 9.30
N CYS A 564 -2.96 -19.49 10.53
CA CYS A 564 -2.09 -19.22 11.68
C CYS A 564 -1.49 -20.55 12.15
N PRO A 565 -0.34 -20.98 11.58
CA PRO A 565 0.24 -22.28 11.89
C PRO A 565 0.53 -22.50 13.38
N ALA A 566 1.02 -21.46 14.07
CA ALA A 566 1.35 -21.53 15.49
C ALA A 566 0.16 -21.85 16.41
N LYS A 567 -1.08 -21.59 15.94
CA LYS A 567 -2.31 -21.89 16.66
C LYS A 567 -3.19 -22.94 15.97
N GLY A 568 -2.80 -23.42 14.79
CA GLY A 568 -3.57 -24.37 13.99
C GLY A 568 -4.90 -23.80 13.46
N TYR A 569 -4.94 -22.51 13.09
CA TYR A 569 -6.15 -21.88 12.54
C TYR A 569 -6.11 -21.72 11.02
N VAL A 570 -7.29 -21.82 10.41
CA VAL A 570 -7.57 -21.41 9.01
C VAL A 570 -8.62 -20.31 9.03
N PHE A 571 -8.42 -19.28 8.20
CA PHE A 571 -9.35 -18.16 8.03
C PHE A 571 -9.72 -17.98 6.57
N CYS A 572 -10.99 -17.73 6.29
CA CYS A 572 -11.45 -17.39 4.95
C CYS A 572 -12.63 -16.41 4.99
N GLY A 573 -12.62 -15.43 4.10
CA GLY A 573 -13.77 -14.56 3.84
C GLY A 573 -14.78 -15.21 2.89
N ASP A 574 -15.96 -14.61 2.80
CA ASP A 574 -16.94 -14.92 1.75
C ASP A 574 -17.53 -13.65 1.09
N GLU A 575 -18.41 -13.87 0.11
CA GLU A 575 -19.11 -12.82 -0.63
C GLU A 575 -20.23 -12.14 0.16
N ASN A 576 -20.65 -12.73 1.29
CA ASN A 576 -21.73 -12.25 2.15
C ASN A 576 -21.23 -11.45 3.35
N GLY A 577 -19.94 -11.14 3.42
CA GLY A 577 -19.33 -10.39 4.52
C GLY A 577 -18.90 -11.25 5.71
N SER A 578 -19.03 -12.58 5.65
CA SER A 578 -18.71 -13.44 6.78
C SER A 578 -17.22 -13.82 6.82
N VAL A 579 -16.69 -13.93 8.03
CA VAL A 579 -15.35 -14.46 8.29
C VAL A 579 -15.49 -15.86 8.89
N TRP A 580 -15.03 -16.86 8.15
CA TRP A 580 -15.04 -18.26 8.53
C TRP A 580 -13.74 -18.63 9.24
N MET A 581 -13.85 -19.29 10.40
CA MET A 581 -12.71 -19.64 11.25
C MET A 581 -12.76 -21.11 11.64
N TYR A 582 -11.62 -21.79 11.52
CA TYR A 582 -11.50 -23.21 11.84
C TYR A 582 -10.31 -23.41 12.77
N ASN A 583 -10.56 -23.90 13.98
CA ASN A 583 -9.54 -24.39 14.89
C ASN A 583 -9.29 -25.87 14.61
N LEU A 584 -8.13 -26.18 14.03
CA LEU A 584 -7.76 -27.53 13.61
C LEU A 584 -6.69 -28.18 14.49
N SER A 585 -6.33 -27.54 15.60
CA SER A 585 -5.28 -28.01 16.53
C SER A 585 -5.51 -29.43 17.08
N SER A 586 -6.77 -29.83 17.28
CA SER A 586 -7.13 -31.19 17.70
C SER A 586 -6.99 -32.24 16.59
N TYR A 587 -7.01 -31.82 15.33
CA TYR A 587 -7.00 -32.72 14.17
C TYR A 587 -5.60 -32.98 13.63
N THR A 588 -4.68 -32.02 13.77
CA THR A 588 -3.31 -32.13 13.24
C THR A 588 -2.61 -33.41 13.70
N THR A 589 -2.73 -33.76 14.98
CA THR A 589 -2.14 -35.00 15.54
C THR A 589 -2.68 -36.26 14.87
N ALA A 590 -3.98 -36.30 14.54
CA ALA A 590 -4.60 -37.44 13.86
C ALA A 590 -4.12 -37.56 12.40
N TRP A 591 -3.89 -36.43 11.73
CA TRP A 591 -3.44 -36.38 10.35
C TRP A 591 -1.94 -36.65 10.17
N SER A 592 -1.11 -36.39 11.18
CA SER A 592 0.31 -36.73 11.16
C SER A 592 0.58 -38.25 11.14
N SER A 593 -0.40 -39.08 11.47
CA SER A 593 -0.27 -40.54 11.39
C SER A 593 -0.31 -41.02 9.93
N ALA A 594 0.61 -41.91 9.56
CA ALA A 594 0.66 -42.53 8.23
C ALA A 594 -0.63 -43.31 7.86
N LYS A 595 -1.49 -43.62 8.85
CA LYS A 595 -2.81 -44.27 8.69
C LYS A 595 -3.98 -43.29 8.73
N GLY A 596 -3.74 -41.98 8.81
CA GLY A 596 -4.78 -40.95 8.83
C GLY A 596 -5.70 -41.13 7.63
N LYS A 597 -6.94 -41.53 7.91
CA LYS A 597 -7.99 -41.74 6.90
C LYS A 597 -8.61 -40.39 6.54
N HIS A 598 -9.03 -40.28 5.28
CA HIS A 598 -9.93 -39.25 4.82
C HIS A 598 -11.17 -39.20 5.72
N SER A 599 -11.54 -38.01 6.20
CA SER A 599 -12.81 -37.82 6.89
C SER A 599 -13.94 -37.72 5.87
N ASP A 600 -14.90 -38.65 5.90
CA ASP A 600 -16.05 -38.65 4.98
C ASP A 600 -17.05 -37.50 5.27
N LYS A 601 -16.93 -36.83 6.42
CA LYS A 601 -17.72 -35.64 6.76
C LYS A 601 -16.86 -34.38 6.68
N ARG A 602 -17.43 -33.34 6.07
CA ARG A 602 -16.88 -31.98 6.09
C ARG A 602 -16.81 -31.46 7.52
N ILE A 603 -15.72 -30.77 7.84
CA ILE A 603 -15.51 -30.12 9.13
C ILE A 603 -16.19 -28.75 9.09
N SER A 604 -17.17 -28.54 9.96
CA SER A 604 -17.85 -27.26 10.11
C SER A 604 -16.94 -26.20 10.75
N PRO A 605 -17.18 -24.91 10.49
CA PRO A 605 -16.41 -23.83 11.11
C PRO A 605 -16.57 -23.83 12.62
N THR A 606 -15.47 -23.51 13.31
CA THR A 606 -15.47 -23.26 14.76
C THR A 606 -16.28 -22.01 15.08
N GLN A 607 -16.15 -20.98 14.25
CA GLN A 607 -16.87 -19.72 14.39
C GLN A 607 -17.08 -19.08 13.02
N ILE A 608 -18.25 -18.44 12.84
CA ILE A 608 -18.52 -17.56 11.72
C ILE A 608 -18.81 -16.19 12.30
N LEU A 609 -17.90 -15.25 12.04
CA LEU A 609 -18.06 -13.88 12.50
C LEU A 609 -18.76 -13.08 11.40
N LYS A 610 -19.92 -12.53 11.74
CA LYS A 610 -20.73 -11.74 10.81
C LYS A 610 -20.24 -10.30 10.78
N TRP A 611 -20.22 -9.73 9.57
CA TRP A 611 -19.94 -8.31 9.42
C TRP A 611 -21.00 -7.46 10.12
N PRO A 612 -20.61 -6.38 10.84
CA PRO A 612 -21.59 -5.45 11.38
C PRO A 612 -22.31 -4.67 10.28
N GLU A 613 -23.54 -4.24 10.53
CA GLU A 613 -24.25 -3.33 9.63
C GLU A 613 -23.54 -1.98 9.55
N LEU A 614 -22.86 -1.70 8.44
CA LEU A 614 -22.26 -0.40 8.17
C LEU A 614 -23.26 0.52 7.47
N ARG A 615 -23.41 1.74 8.00
CA ARG A 615 -24.26 2.79 7.41
C ARG A 615 -23.42 4.01 7.07
N MET A 616 -23.58 4.53 5.86
CA MET A 616 -23.01 5.79 5.40
C MET A 616 -24.14 6.82 5.33
N ASN A 617 -24.04 7.92 6.08
CA ASN A 617 -25.08 8.96 6.14
C ASN A 617 -26.51 8.44 6.41
N GLY A 618 -26.64 7.30 7.09
CA GLY A 618 -27.92 6.64 7.37
C GLY A 618 -28.35 5.58 6.34
N GLU A 619 -27.70 5.50 5.18
CA GLU A 619 -27.93 4.49 4.15
C GLU A 619 -27.03 3.27 4.35
N GLN A 620 -27.55 2.08 4.06
CA GLN A 620 -26.78 0.84 4.14
C GLN A 620 -25.76 0.78 2.98
N LEU A 621 -24.52 0.45 3.28
CA LEU A 621 -23.51 0.22 2.24
C LEU A 621 -23.87 -1.05 1.43
N SER A 622 -23.46 -1.07 0.16
CA SER A 622 -23.60 -2.23 -0.74
C SER A 622 -22.98 -3.51 -0.15
N GLU A 623 -23.29 -4.67 -0.73
CA GLU A 623 -22.74 -5.97 -0.32
C GLU A 623 -21.22 -5.89 -0.06
N VAL A 624 -20.85 -6.21 1.18
CA VAL A 624 -19.46 -6.16 1.66
C VAL A 624 -18.85 -7.54 1.45
N LEU A 625 -17.86 -7.63 0.57
CA LEU A 625 -17.12 -8.87 0.36
C LEU A 625 -15.87 -8.86 1.24
N ILE A 626 -15.51 -10.02 1.77
CA ILE A 626 -14.28 -10.19 2.55
C ILE A 626 -13.17 -10.77 1.65
N ASN A 627 -12.32 -9.89 1.13
CA ASN A 627 -11.28 -10.25 0.16
C ASN A 627 -10.12 -11.04 0.81
N ASN A 628 -9.71 -10.66 2.01
CA ASN A 628 -8.56 -11.25 2.70
C ASN A 628 -8.74 -11.13 4.23
N VAL A 629 -8.32 -12.16 4.95
CA VAL A 629 -8.33 -12.22 6.42
C VAL A 629 -6.96 -12.71 6.86
N VAL A 630 -6.28 -12.02 7.77
CA VAL A 630 -4.95 -12.42 8.27
C VAL A 630 -4.86 -12.16 9.76
N SER A 631 -4.31 -13.11 10.51
CA SER A 631 -3.97 -12.90 11.92
C SER A 631 -2.48 -12.65 12.09
N ASP A 632 -2.11 -12.05 13.22
CA ASP A 632 -0.71 -12.07 13.64
C ASP A 632 -0.33 -13.49 14.12
N PRO A 633 0.98 -13.80 14.25
CA PRO A 633 1.44 -15.14 14.64
C PRO A 633 0.94 -15.63 16.01
N THR A 634 0.60 -14.71 16.92
CA THR A 634 0.07 -15.08 18.25
C THR A 634 -1.45 -15.20 18.25
N PHE A 635 -2.10 -14.80 17.15
CA PHE A 635 -3.54 -14.68 16.99
C PHE A 635 -4.19 -13.80 18.08
N THR A 636 -3.54 -12.66 18.34
CA THR A 636 -4.05 -11.57 19.18
C THR A 636 -4.96 -10.65 18.36
N TYR A 637 -4.56 -10.33 17.12
CA TYR A 637 -5.32 -9.49 16.20
C TYR A 637 -5.70 -10.28 14.94
N LEU A 638 -6.90 -10.00 14.43
CA LEU A 638 -7.40 -10.47 13.15
C LEU A 638 -7.73 -9.25 12.29
N VAL A 639 -7.04 -9.12 11.15
CA VAL A 639 -7.24 -8.03 10.20
C VAL A 639 -8.04 -8.54 9.03
N VAL A 640 -9.11 -7.82 8.69
CA VAL A 640 -10.07 -8.19 7.66
C VAL A 640 -10.14 -7.06 6.62
N LEU A 641 -9.90 -7.42 5.37
CA LEU A 641 -9.90 -6.50 4.22
C LEU A 641 -11.14 -6.71 3.37
N THR A 642 -11.77 -5.62 2.94
CA THR A 642 -13.06 -5.64 2.25
C THR A 642 -13.03 -5.04 0.84
N SER A 643 -14.11 -5.30 0.08
CA SER A 643 -14.39 -4.64 -1.20
C SER A 643 -14.78 -3.17 -1.08
N VAL A 644 -15.11 -2.68 0.13
CA VAL A 644 -15.67 -1.34 0.36
C VAL A 644 -14.72 -0.36 1.04
N ASN A 645 -13.41 -0.49 0.82
CA ASN A 645 -12.37 0.37 1.39
C ASN A 645 -12.39 0.41 2.93
N ILE A 646 -12.78 -0.69 3.59
CA ILE A 646 -12.73 -0.80 5.05
C ILE A 646 -11.75 -1.89 5.45
N THR A 647 -10.76 -1.51 6.25
CA THR A 647 -9.92 -2.43 7.04
C THR A 647 -10.57 -2.57 8.40
N ALA A 648 -11.06 -3.76 8.75
CA ALA A 648 -11.52 -4.06 10.10
C ALA A 648 -10.41 -4.77 10.88
N ILE A 649 -10.27 -4.41 12.15
CA ILE A 649 -9.32 -5.02 13.08
C ILE A 649 -10.12 -5.55 14.24
N TRP A 650 -10.03 -6.85 14.47
CA TRP A 650 -10.64 -7.53 15.61
C TRP A 650 -9.54 -7.99 16.55
N LYS A 651 -9.84 -8.03 17.85
CA LYS A 651 -8.93 -8.45 18.90
C LYS A 651 -9.51 -9.68 19.59
N LYS A 652 -8.69 -10.70 19.77
CA LYS A 652 -9.07 -11.89 20.54
C LYS A 652 -9.23 -11.48 22.02
N SER A 653 -10.38 -11.80 22.60
CA SER A 653 -10.73 -11.55 24.01
C SER A 653 -9.88 -12.36 24.98
#